data_AF-A0A7V2LLV7-F1
#
_entry.id   AF-A0A7V2LLV7-F1
#
_cell.length_a   1.000
_cell.length_b   1.000
_cell.length_c   1.000
_cell.angle_alpha   90.00
_cell.angle_beta   90.00
_cell.angle_gamma   90.00
#
_symmetry.space_group_name_H-M   'P 1'
#
loop_
_entity.id
_entity.type
_entity.pdbx_description
1 polymer ?
#
loop_
_entity_poly.entity_id
_entity_poly.type
_entity_poly.pdbx_seq_one_letter_code
_entity_poly.pdbx_strand_id
1 'polypeptide(L)'
;MRKMLLLITLSLLVLGMLVLSPVALGQRAYPLENCRTGAFSTEEDFMMTRGEPYDGNPYISDGDLLSPSGQLCARNADLLVNFNPAGVAPADLGLDAIDILNFEDRLAAFSTSLDDPFGKFSAGDLLFTDGGMIPNSALVAHFGIKHDIGLDAVQLIGERENIEGFVKRVHEANPEDWDQGLLDQLLDVFDVDIWFSIEGTYWGVENKPILDGDLLSARGFIVAPNSVLLPSDVPAGLPARGVDFGLDAVTSGRRPSDNPMILFSTEILYRGERRFTDGDVLLMGDGIKMRNEDLIAAWHPRADFLGLDALWLLTEPPPLEDPFITHLCGDRSAGDFDGGLVGIGGAGTGLYRNGPPDAAWPDGRPRQPCGRFVPVDGFMPDTGVVRFRVAYRKAGDPYLGVDTHDGIQTSWRIYQRAPFWPFPCTLSGSLSTDAKGWMDAATYQGYKTGALTGGCPNTGLKLAVWNTDGVPGFDPGPADPNGHYVLWLEFDDGAIDREPVEHHLQLDNTLPKINDFKVTLADGTTPVNACGEAPNGEHIFKVYADFYDDYHWGYKLRVRGGDPPAGKTYGWHNYYDGTPAVVNTDRTGTTPTGNTVFLRNIDMNDLGASFTDCCYVLDLWVRDGAIRHSFNKRVTNDVTGANGWWANRFLTFAAAP
;
A
#
# COMPACT_ATOMS: atom_id res chain seq x y z
N MET A 1 39.49 13.68 71.33
CA MET A 1 39.14 14.65 70.26
C MET A 1 39.58 14.22 68.85
N ARG A 2 40.81 13.70 68.66
CA ARG A 2 41.33 13.32 67.33
C ARG A 2 40.56 12.18 66.61
N LYS A 3 40.03 11.18 67.35
CA LYS A 3 39.21 10.09 66.78
C LYS A 3 37.79 10.52 66.38
N MET A 4 37.25 11.54 67.04
CA MET A 4 35.90 12.06 66.76
C MET A 4 35.91 13.00 65.53
N LEU A 5 37.01 13.71 65.32
CA LEU A 5 37.22 14.53 64.12
C LEU A 5 37.40 13.67 62.84
N LEU A 6 38.02 12.49 62.97
CA LEU A 6 38.19 11.54 61.86
C LEU A 6 36.87 10.88 61.43
N LEU A 7 35.98 10.58 62.38
CA LEU A 7 34.66 10.02 62.08
C LEU A 7 33.72 11.04 61.42
N ILE A 8 33.82 12.31 61.79
CA ILE A 8 33.04 13.39 61.18
C ILE A 8 33.55 13.70 59.76
N THR A 9 34.86 13.70 59.52
CA THR A 9 35.43 13.89 58.17
C THR A 9 35.16 12.70 57.25
N LEU A 10 35.19 11.46 57.76
CA LEU A 10 34.82 10.28 56.97
C LEU A 10 33.31 10.25 56.66
N SER A 11 32.46 10.68 57.60
CA SER A 11 31.01 10.76 57.37
C SER A 11 30.65 11.87 56.37
N LEU A 12 31.37 13.01 56.38
CA LEU A 12 31.21 14.07 55.38
C LEU A 12 31.74 13.67 53.99
N LEU A 13 32.78 12.84 53.91
CA LEU A 13 33.27 12.31 52.62
C LEU A 13 32.30 11.25 52.03
N VAL A 14 31.70 10.41 52.87
CA VAL A 14 30.72 9.40 52.42
C VAL A 14 29.37 10.06 52.08
N LEU A 15 28.98 11.14 52.77
CA LEU A 15 27.80 11.93 52.40
C LEU A 15 28.04 12.81 51.16
N GLY A 16 29.29 13.24 50.91
CA GLY A 16 29.68 13.97 49.69
C GLY A 16 29.82 13.09 48.44
N MET A 17 30.04 11.77 48.61
CA MET A 17 30.03 10.80 47.51
C MET A 17 28.62 10.25 47.17
N LEU A 18 27.58 10.65 47.91
CA LEU A 18 26.18 10.28 47.67
C LEU A 18 25.35 11.42 47.03
N VAL A 19 25.99 12.51 46.60
CA VAL A 19 25.33 13.61 45.86
C VAL A 19 26.17 14.05 44.66
N LEU A 20 26.70 13.08 43.93
CA LEU A 20 26.82 13.20 42.48
C LEU A 20 25.83 12.18 41.94
N SER A 21 24.57 12.63 41.83
CA SER A 21 23.66 11.97 40.90
C SER A 21 24.43 11.85 39.58
N PRO A 22 24.48 10.68 38.92
CA PRO A 22 24.68 10.74 37.49
C PRO A 22 23.59 11.71 37.02
N VAL A 23 23.98 12.72 36.24
CA VAL A 23 23.03 13.32 35.32
C VAL A 23 22.55 12.10 34.54
N ALA A 24 21.38 11.58 34.93
CA ALA A 24 20.57 10.81 34.02
C ALA A 24 20.48 11.74 32.83
N LEU A 25 21.18 11.40 31.74
CA LEU A 25 20.79 11.84 30.41
C LEU A 25 19.28 11.63 30.41
N GLY A 26 18.53 12.73 30.46
CA GLY A 26 17.08 12.65 30.50
C GLY A 26 16.70 11.70 29.38
N GLN A 27 15.97 10.64 29.72
CA GLN A 27 15.28 9.84 28.71
C GLN A 27 14.68 10.86 27.74
N ARG A 28 15.12 10.82 26.47
CA ARG A 28 14.56 11.65 25.41
C ARG A 28 13.04 11.58 25.58
N ALA A 29 12.34 12.70 25.50
CA ALA A 29 10.96 12.77 26.00
C ALA A 29 9.93 12.90 24.86
N TYR A 30 10.25 12.42 23.65
CA TYR A 30 9.33 12.42 22.51
C TYR A 30 8.93 11.00 22.07
N PRO A 31 7.65 10.76 21.76
CA PRO A 31 7.09 9.44 21.45
C PRO A 31 7.30 9.07 19.97
N LEU A 32 8.54 8.80 19.55
CA LEU A 32 8.83 8.42 18.16
C LEU A 32 8.01 7.19 17.72
N GLU A 33 7.64 6.32 18.66
CA GLU A 33 6.78 5.16 18.43
C GLU A 33 5.41 5.50 17.81
N ASN A 34 4.93 6.74 17.94
CA ASN A 34 3.72 7.22 17.27
C ASN A 34 3.85 7.14 15.73
N CYS A 35 5.07 7.16 15.20
CA CYS A 35 5.36 7.10 13.77
C CYS A 35 5.71 5.69 13.27
N ARG A 36 5.50 4.63 14.07
CA ARG A 36 5.75 3.22 13.65
C ARG A 36 5.04 2.81 12.37
N THR A 37 3.99 3.54 12.06
CA THR A 37 2.98 3.30 11.06
C THR A 37 3.23 4.14 9.79
N GLY A 38 4.12 5.12 9.88
CA GLY A 38 4.41 6.12 8.86
C GLY A 38 4.73 7.45 9.54
N ALA A 39 5.58 8.24 8.90
CA ALA A 39 6.01 9.54 9.36
C ALA A 39 6.12 10.51 8.19
N PHE A 40 5.85 11.78 8.43
CA PHE A 40 6.03 12.83 7.43
C PHE A 40 6.26 14.20 8.07
N SER A 41 6.74 15.16 7.28
CA SER A 41 6.70 16.60 7.58
C SER A 41 5.95 17.35 6.48
N THR A 42 5.52 18.58 6.74
CA THR A 42 4.78 19.42 5.78
C THR A 42 5.60 20.64 5.40
N GLU A 43 5.45 21.16 4.18
CA GLU A 43 6.05 22.44 3.73
C GLU A 43 5.59 23.66 4.53
N GLU A 44 4.38 23.59 5.09
CA GLU A 44 3.74 24.75 5.70
C GLU A 44 3.33 24.48 7.15
N ASP A 45 3.68 25.42 8.02
CA ASP A 45 3.20 25.48 9.39
C ASP A 45 1.67 25.49 9.46
N PHE A 46 1.12 24.83 10.50
CA PHE A 46 -0.32 24.90 10.74
C PHE A 46 -0.71 24.78 12.22
N MET A 47 -1.99 25.08 12.48
CA MET A 47 -2.59 24.91 13.81
C MET A 47 -3.52 23.70 13.80
N MET A 48 -3.21 22.71 14.63
CA MET A 48 -4.08 21.56 14.90
C MET A 48 -5.37 22.05 15.57
N THR A 49 -6.54 21.72 15.02
CA THR A 49 -7.83 22.21 15.57
C THR A 49 -8.56 21.22 16.48
N ARG A 50 -8.11 19.96 16.53
CA ARG A 50 -8.64 18.89 17.38
C ARG A 50 -7.53 17.91 17.72
N GLY A 51 -7.64 17.24 18.86
CA GLY A 51 -6.56 16.41 19.40
C GLY A 51 -5.66 17.21 20.33
N GLU A 52 -4.61 16.57 20.85
CA GLU A 52 -3.63 17.19 21.73
C GLU A 52 -2.26 16.53 21.48
N PRO A 53 -1.25 17.29 21.00
CA PRO A 53 0.13 16.80 20.91
C PRO A 53 0.72 16.45 22.27
N TYR A 54 1.79 15.64 22.33
CA TYR A 54 2.33 15.14 23.61
C TYR A 54 2.85 16.24 24.54
N ASP A 55 3.17 17.42 24.00
CA ASP A 55 3.61 18.61 24.73
C ASP A 55 2.48 19.64 24.97
N GLY A 56 1.28 19.37 24.46
CA GLY A 56 0.11 20.24 24.57
C GLY A 56 0.14 21.49 23.67
N ASN A 57 1.15 21.68 22.82
CA ASN A 57 1.21 22.82 21.91
C ASN A 57 0.54 22.49 20.56
N PRO A 58 -0.60 23.14 20.20
CA PRO A 58 -1.33 22.81 18.98
C PRO A 58 -0.71 23.41 17.70
N TYR A 59 0.31 24.24 17.80
CA TYR A 59 1.09 24.67 16.64
C TYR A 59 1.97 23.53 16.18
N ILE A 60 1.96 23.26 14.87
CA ILE A 60 2.79 22.26 14.19
C ILE A 60 3.62 23.03 13.18
N SER A 61 4.94 22.87 13.23
CA SER A 61 5.81 23.49 12.22
C SER A 61 6.16 22.53 11.09
N ASP A 62 6.69 23.11 10.03
CA ASP A 62 7.34 22.44 8.90
C ASP A 62 8.54 21.55 9.29
N GLY A 63 9.06 21.68 10.52
CA GLY A 63 10.13 20.85 11.05
C GLY A 63 9.68 19.67 11.93
N ASP A 64 8.38 19.53 12.19
CA ASP A 64 7.83 18.54 13.09
C ASP A 64 7.58 17.19 12.41
N LEU A 65 7.89 16.09 13.10
CA LEU A 65 7.65 14.74 12.59
C LEU A 65 6.27 14.23 12.99
N LEU A 66 5.42 14.04 11.99
CA LEU A 66 3.99 13.76 12.11
C LEU A 66 3.66 12.33 11.70
N SER A 67 2.69 11.70 12.38
CA SER A 67 2.11 10.44 11.91
C SER A 67 0.85 10.69 11.07
N PRO A 68 0.55 9.83 10.08
CA PRO A 68 -0.74 9.85 9.36
C PRO A 68 -1.97 9.67 10.28
N SER A 69 -1.76 9.11 11.48
CA SER A 69 -2.79 8.93 12.52
C SER A 69 -3.13 10.19 13.32
N GLY A 70 -2.51 11.34 13.05
CA GLY A 70 -2.80 12.58 13.78
C GLY A 70 -2.06 12.68 15.13
N GLN A 71 -0.96 11.95 15.29
CA GLN A 71 -0.11 11.98 16.48
C GLN A 71 1.26 12.58 16.16
N LEU A 72 1.74 13.46 17.03
CA LEU A 72 3.08 14.04 16.95
C LEU A 72 4.11 13.04 17.44
N CYS A 73 5.15 12.80 16.64
CA CYS A 73 6.20 11.84 16.93
C CYS A 73 7.42 12.52 17.54
N ALA A 74 7.85 13.64 16.96
CA ALA A 74 8.95 14.46 17.45
C ALA A 74 8.75 15.91 17.02
N ARG A 75 9.21 16.87 17.83
CA ARG A 75 9.41 18.23 17.36
C ARG A 75 10.73 18.35 16.58
N ASN A 76 10.86 19.38 15.74
CA ASN A 76 12.16 19.71 15.14
C ASN A 76 13.27 19.82 16.20
N ALA A 77 12.94 20.47 17.32
CA ALA A 77 13.83 20.62 18.48
C ALA A 77 14.27 19.29 19.12
N ASP A 78 13.44 18.26 19.05
CA ASP A 78 13.76 16.93 19.58
C ASP A 78 14.77 16.20 18.69
N LEU A 79 14.68 16.37 17.38
CA LEU A 79 15.62 15.83 16.40
C LEU A 79 16.99 16.53 16.51
N LEU A 80 16.98 17.86 16.71
CA LEU A 80 18.18 18.70 16.76
C LEU A 80 18.90 18.75 18.12
N VAL A 81 18.42 18.01 19.13
CA VAL A 81 18.88 18.16 20.53
C VAL A 81 20.41 17.98 20.70
N ASN A 82 21.04 17.11 19.91
CA ASN A 82 22.49 16.85 20.03
C ASN A 82 23.36 17.85 19.25
N PHE A 83 22.76 18.63 18.36
CA PHE A 83 23.49 19.62 17.56
C PHE A 83 23.49 21.01 18.21
N ASN A 84 22.62 21.24 19.20
CA ASN A 84 22.52 22.53 19.86
C ASN A 84 23.59 22.76 20.95
N PRO A 85 24.10 24.01 21.10
CA PRO A 85 24.93 24.35 22.26
C PRO A 85 24.20 24.10 23.58
N ALA A 86 24.93 23.60 24.58
CA ALA A 86 24.35 23.31 25.89
C ALA A 86 23.66 24.54 26.50
N GLY A 87 22.38 24.42 26.82
CA GLY A 87 21.56 25.47 27.44
C GLY A 87 20.93 26.47 26.45
N VAL A 88 21.09 26.25 25.14
CA VAL A 88 20.38 27.00 24.09
C VAL A 88 19.20 26.15 23.60
N ALA A 89 18.03 26.76 23.50
CA ALA A 89 16.87 26.10 22.92
C ALA A 89 17.10 25.94 21.41
N PRO A 90 16.83 24.75 20.84
CA PRO A 90 16.87 24.56 19.39
C PRO A 90 15.99 25.60 18.69
N ALA A 91 16.52 26.17 17.61
CA ALA A 91 15.69 26.87 16.64
C ALA A 91 14.91 25.82 15.85
N ASP A 92 13.76 26.23 15.32
CA ASP A 92 13.07 25.48 14.30
C ASP A 92 13.77 25.74 12.97
N LEU A 93 14.25 24.68 12.32
CA LEU A 93 15.03 24.75 11.09
C LEU A 93 14.35 24.04 9.92
N GLY A 94 13.08 23.63 10.08
CA GLY A 94 12.38 22.81 9.11
C GLY A 94 12.94 21.39 9.02
N LEU A 95 12.34 20.55 8.18
CA LEU A 95 12.70 19.14 8.00
C LEU A 95 12.48 18.72 6.54
N ASP A 96 13.55 18.68 5.75
CA ASP A 96 13.51 18.38 4.30
C ASP A 96 13.74 16.91 3.97
N ALA A 97 14.13 16.10 4.95
CA ALA A 97 14.30 14.68 4.72
C ALA A 97 14.22 13.90 6.02
N ILE A 98 13.68 12.67 5.95
CA ILE A 98 13.63 11.78 7.10
C ILE A 98 13.72 10.32 6.69
N ASP A 99 14.54 9.56 7.42
CA ASP A 99 14.53 8.10 7.40
C ASP A 99 14.62 7.56 8.83
N ILE A 100 13.55 6.93 9.33
CA ILE A 100 13.50 6.37 10.69
C ILE A 100 14.16 5.00 10.71
N LEU A 101 15.31 4.90 11.37
CA LEU A 101 16.15 3.70 11.36
C LEU A 101 15.81 2.73 12.49
N ASN A 102 15.53 3.25 13.69
CA ASN A 102 15.23 2.43 14.86
C ASN A 102 14.34 3.19 15.85
N PHE A 103 13.14 2.67 16.11
CA PHE A 103 12.18 3.28 17.05
C PHE A 103 12.57 3.14 18.52
N GLU A 104 13.25 2.06 18.90
CA GLU A 104 13.64 1.80 20.29
C GLU A 104 14.74 2.75 20.75
N ASP A 105 15.76 2.91 19.90
CA ASP A 105 16.89 3.82 20.13
C ASP A 105 16.59 5.27 19.69
N ARG A 106 15.43 5.47 19.05
CA ARG A 106 14.98 6.74 18.45
C ARG A 106 16.00 7.32 17.48
N LEU A 107 16.54 6.42 16.66
CA LEU A 107 17.53 6.72 15.64
C LEU A 107 16.82 7.07 14.34
N ALA A 108 17.05 8.27 13.84
CA ALA A 108 16.61 8.71 12.52
C ALA A 108 17.73 9.46 11.81
N ALA A 109 17.78 9.34 10.49
CA ALA A 109 18.60 10.16 9.60
C ALA A 109 17.73 11.27 9.01
N PHE A 110 18.20 12.51 8.94
CA PHE A 110 17.39 13.65 8.51
C PHE A 110 18.24 14.81 8.00
N SER A 111 17.64 15.72 7.24
CA SER A 111 18.20 17.05 6.87
C SER A 111 17.27 18.16 7.36
N THR A 112 17.62 19.42 7.13
CA THR A 112 16.84 20.59 7.58
C THR A 112 16.77 21.63 6.47
N SER A 113 15.68 22.37 6.40
CA SER A 113 15.48 23.47 5.43
C SER A 113 16.40 24.66 5.61
N LEU A 114 16.97 24.83 6.80
CA LEU A 114 17.81 25.96 7.15
C LEU A 114 19.13 25.54 7.77
N ASP A 115 20.19 26.27 7.44
CA ASP A 115 21.50 26.14 8.06
C ASP A 115 21.44 26.33 9.59
N ASP A 116 22.30 25.61 10.32
CA ASP A 116 22.49 25.84 11.73
C ASP A 116 22.95 27.29 11.98
N PRO A 117 22.26 28.05 12.86
CA PRO A 117 22.64 29.44 13.15
C PRO A 117 24.02 29.57 13.81
N PHE A 118 24.62 28.47 14.28
CA PHE A 118 25.97 28.43 14.83
C PHE A 118 27.03 27.87 13.87
N GLY A 119 26.65 27.53 12.62
CA GLY A 119 27.53 27.05 11.57
C GLY A 119 28.12 25.66 11.82
N LYS A 120 27.41 24.79 12.56
CA LYS A 120 27.85 23.41 12.81
C LYS A 120 27.54 22.45 11.66
N PHE A 121 26.44 22.70 10.97
CA PHE A 121 25.98 21.97 9.79
C PHE A 121 25.22 22.95 8.88
N SER A 122 25.01 22.56 7.64
CA SER A 122 24.18 23.27 6.67
C SER A 122 22.95 22.47 6.26
N ALA A 123 22.01 23.10 5.56
CA ALA A 123 20.73 22.49 5.17
C ALA A 123 20.90 21.15 4.44
N GLY A 124 21.92 21.03 3.58
CA GLY A 124 22.19 19.79 2.84
C GLY A 124 23.02 18.73 3.59
N ASP A 125 23.36 18.92 4.86
CA ASP A 125 24.07 17.89 5.62
C ASP A 125 23.09 16.79 6.09
N LEU A 126 23.51 15.52 6.00
CA LEU A 126 22.73 14.41 6.53
C LEU A 126 23.06 14.20 8.02
N LEU A 127 22.10 14.50 8.87
CA LEU A 127 22.18 14.43 10.33
C LEU A 127 21.61 13.11 10.84
N PHE A 128 22.11 12.65 11.99
CA PHE A 128 21.57 11.52 12.73
C PHE A 128 21.18 11.95 14.13
N THR A 129 20.04 11.46 14.65
CA THR A 129 19.55 11.83 15.98
C THR A 129 20.45 11.33 17.13
N ASP A 130 21.51 10.57 16.87
CA ASP A 130 22.58 10.26 17.85
C ASP A 130 23.72 11.29 17.86
N GLY A 131 23.68 12.27 16.95
CA GLY A 131 24.70 13.32 16.78
C GLY A 131 25.71 13.04 15.65
N GLY A 132 25.59 11.92 14.93
CA GLY A 132 26.36 11.70 13.71
C GLY A 132 25.98 12.67 12.59
N MET A 133 26.90 12.94 11.67
CA MET A 133 26.70 13.85 10.54
C MET A 133 27.55 13.43 9.35
N ILE A 134 26.96 13.45 8.16
CA ILE A 134 27.65 13.31 6.87
C ILE A 134 27.49 14.64 6.11
N PRO A 135 28.59 15.35 5.81
CA PRO A 135 28.50 16.62 5.09
C PRO A 135 27.91 16.45 3.67
N ASN A 136 27.14 17.43 3.19
CA ASN A 136 26.57 17.45 1.84
C ASN A 136 27.65 17.20 0.79
N SER A 137 28.80 17.87 0.95
CA SER A 137 29.96 17.78 0.05
C SER A 137 30.49 16.35 -0.11
N ALA A 138 30.33 15.49 0.90
CA ALA A 138 30.70 14.07 0.81
C ALA A 138 29.65 13.27 0.03
N LEU A 139 28.36 13.54 0.25
CA LEU A 139 27.25 12.88 -0.45
C LEU A 139 27.28 13.16 -1.96
N VAL A 140 27.53 14.41 -2.35
CA VAL A 140 27.48 14.84 -3.76
C VAL A 140 28.82 14.75 -4.50
N ALA A 141 29.88 14.26 -3.85
CA ALA A 141 31.25 14.28 -4.38
C ALA A 141 31.38 13.58 -5.74
N HIS A 142 30.72 12.42 -5.92
CA HIS A 142 30.75 11.65 -7.17
C HIS A 142 30.11 12.38 -8.36
N PHE A 143 29.21 13.33 -8.09
CA PHE A 143 28.54 14.13 -9.11
C PHE A 143 29.34 15.39 -9.47
N GLY A 144 30.50 15.61 -8.83
CA GLY A 144 31.40 16.73 -9.11
C GLY A 144 30.92 18.07 -8.52
N ILE A 145 29.93 18.02 -7.63
CA ILE A 145 29.42 19.17 -6.89
C ILE A 145 30.37 19.44 -5.72
N LYS A 146 30.72 20.70 -5.49
CA LYS A 146 31.81 21.12 -4.57
C LYS A 146 31.37 22.12 -3.50
N HIS A 147 30.07 22.37 -3.41
CA HIS A 147 29.45 23.26 -2.44
C HIS A 147 28.23 22.53 -1.92
N ASP A 148 27.70 23.02 -0.81
CA ASP A 148 26.39 22.58 -0.35
C ASP A 148 25.33 22.97 -1.39
N ILE A 149 24.50 22.00 -1.74
CA ILE A 149 23.39 22.12 -2.67
C ILE A 149 22.07 21.65 -2.05
N GLY A 150 21.97 21.57 -0.71
CA GLY A 150 20.75 21.13 -0.05
C GLY A 150 20.48 19.62 -0.19
N LEU A 151 19.44 19.15 0.50
CA LEU A 151 18.95 17.78 0.49
C LEU A 151 17.44 17.76 0.75
N ASP A 152 16.69 17.29 -0.24
CA ASP A 152 15.22 17.28 -0.19
C ASP A 152 14.64 15.87 -0.02
N ALA A 153 15.49 14.84 0.06
CA ALA A 153 15.05 13.50 0.40
C ALA A 153 16.21 12.63 0.86
N VAL A 154 15.92 11.64 1.71
CA VAL A 154 16.91 10.65 2.13
C VAL A 154 16.29 9.30 2.44
N GLN A 155 16.97 8.23 2.04
CA GLN A 155 16.63 6.85 2.39
C GLN A 155 17.90 6.01 2.49
N LEU A 156 18.15 5.37 3.64
CA LEU A 156 19.22 4.39 3.79
C LEU A 156 18.75 3.01 3.31
N ILE A 157 19.59 2.39 2.47
CA ILE A 157 19.37 1.10 1.83
C ILE A 157 20.42 0.10 2.34
N GLY A 158 19.96 -1.07 2.80
CA GLY A 158 20.79 -2.11 3.38
C GLY A 158 20.03 -2.92 4.43
N GLU A 159 20.64 -4.02 4.89
CA GLU A 159 20.11 -4.76 6.04
C GLU A 159 20.21 -3.93 7.33
N ARG A 160 19.28 -4.16 8.27
CA ARG A 160 19.16 -3.34 9.48
C ARG A 160 20.45 -3.29 10.28
N GLU A 161 21.08 -4.43 10.53
CA GLU A 161 22.30 -4.52 11.34
C GLU A 161 23.47 -3.79 10.69
N ASN A 162 23.50 -3.78 9.35
CA ASN A 162 24.52 -3.09 8.57
C ASN A 162 24.33 -1.57 8.64
N ILE A 163 23.08 -1.10 8.51
CA ILE A 163 22.73 0.31 8.68
C ILE A 163 23.08 0.77 10.10
N GLU A 164 22.70 0.04 11.14
CA GLU A 164 23.03 0.38 12.53
C GLU A 164 24.55 0.43 12.76
N GLY A 165 25.30 -0.50 12.16
CA GLY A 165 26.76 -0.49 12.17
C GLY A 165 27.38 0.72 11.45
N PHE A 166 26.82 1.08 10.29
CA PHE A 166 27.20 2.24 9.50
C PHE A 166 27.00 3.53 10.30
N VAL A 167 25.80 3.76 10.83
CA VAL A 167 25.45 4.97 11.60
C VAL A 167 26.35 5.14 12.81
N LYS A 168 26.59 4.05 13.55
CA LYS A 168 27.53 4.08 14.68
C LYS A 168 28.92 4.57 14.27
N ARG A 169 29.39 4.18 13.09
CA ARG A 169 30.70 4.60 12.61
C ARG A 169 30.72 6.04 12.11
N VAL A 170 29.61 6.52 11.55
CA VAL A 170 29.39 7.94 11.23
C VAL A 170 29.46 8.80 12.50
N HIS A 171 28.80 8.39 13.59
CA HIS A 171 28.84 9.10 14.87
C HIS A 171 30.27 9.26 15.44
N GLU A 172 31.14 8.28 15.18
CA GLU A 172 32.52 8.27 15.65
C GLU A 172 33.52 8.96 14.69
N ALA A 173 33.05 9.46 13.53
CA ALA A 173 33.91 10.03 12.50
C ALA A 173 34.42 11.43 12.86
N ASN A 174 35.64 11.77 12.42
CA ASN A 174 36.12 13.15 12.51
C ASN A 174 35.74 13.92 11.22
N PRO A 175 35.42 15.21 11.30
CA PRO A 175 35.07 16.01 10.12
C PRO A 175 36.12 15.97 8.99
N GLU A 176 37.42 15.91 9.33
CA GLU A 176 38.52 15.88 8.35
C GLU A 176 38.62 14.56 7.55
N ASP A 177 37.94 13.50 8.01
CA ASP A 177 38.00 12.18 7.38
C ASP A 177 37.07 12.12 6.14
N TRP A 178 36.03 12.96 6.08
CA TRP A 178 35.08 13.01 4.95
C TRP A 178 35.75 13.40 3.63
N ASP A 179 36.62 14.40 3.66
CA ASP A 179 37.40 14.85 2.50
C ASP A 179 38.39 13.78 1.97
N GLN A 180 38.61 12.71 2.74
CA GLN A 180 39.52 11.61 2.41
C GLN A 180 38.77 10.37 1.87
N GLY A 181 37.50 10.52 1.49
CA GLY A 181 36.68 9.44 0.95
C GLY A 181 36.22 8.44 2.02
N LEU A 182 36.02 8.90 3.26
CA LEU A 182 35.49 8.06 4.33
C LEU A 182 34.12 7.49 3.97
N LEU A 183 33.24 8.28 3.33
CA LEU A 183 31.88 7.84 3.00
C LEU A 183 31.92 6.57 2.13
N ASP A 184 32.67 6.57 1.03
CA ASP A 184 32.82 5.40 0.14
C ASP A 184 33.28 4.16 0.91
N GLN A 185 34.25 4.33 1.82
CA GLN A 185 34.75 3.23 2.63
C GLN A 185 33.66 2.66 3.54
N LEU A 186 32.85 3.52 4.17
CA LEU A 186 31.77 3.09 5.06
C LEU A 186 30.64 2.40 4.27
N LEU A 187 30.22 2.96 3.13
CA LEU A 187 29.22 2.35 2.26
C LEU A 187 29.64 0.94 1.84
N ASP A 188 30.91 0.74 1.46
CA ASP A 188 31.44 -0.57 1.07
C ASP A 188 31.60 -1.54 2.24
N VAL A 189 32.10 -1.09 3.39
CA VAL A 189 32.34 -1.95 4.56
C VAL A 189 31.04 -2.50 5.13
N PHE A 190 30.00 -1.68 5.17
CA PHE A 190 28.71 -2.06 5.72
C PHE A 190 27.73 -2.56 4.66
N ASP A 191 28.07 -2.54 3.37
CA ASP A 191 27.14 -2.90 2.29
C ASP A 191 25.82 -2.10 2.39
N VAL A 192 25.97 -0.79 2.56
CA VAL A 192 24.89 0.20 2.67
C VAL A 192 24.95 1.14 1.46
N ASP A 193 23.82 1.70 1.08
CA ASP A 193 23.72 2.84 0.17
C ASP A 193 22.84 3.93 0.79
N ILE A 194 23.00 5.16 0.33
CA ILE A 194 22.17 6.31 0.70
C ILE A 194 21.56 6.83 -0.58
N TRP A 195 20.24 6.76 -0.67
CA TRP A 195 19.49 7.40 -1.75
C TRP A 195 19.03 8.78 -1.30
N PHE A 196 19.16 9.77 -2.17
CA PHE A 196 18.85 11.16 -1.85
C PHE A 196 18.49 12.00 -3.09
N SER A 197 17.80 13.12 -2.90
CA SER A 197 17.67 14.22 -3.89
C SER A 197 18.42 15.45 -3.39
N ILE A 198 18.57 16.45 -4.26
CA ILE A 198 19.31 17.69 -3.98
C ILE A 198 18.41 18.89 -4.21
N GLU A 199 18.71 20.01 -3.54
CA GLU A 199 17.99 21.27 -3.74
C GLU A 199 18.51 21.98 -5.00
N GLY A 200 17.65 22.04 -6.02
CA GLY A 200 17.92 22.73 -7.28
C GLY A 200 18.80 21.97 -8.29
N THR A 201 18.68 22.38 -9.56
CA THR A 201 19.36 21.73 -10.67
C THR A 201 20.85 22.09 -10.78
N TYR A 202 21.74 21.10 -10.71
CA TYR A 202 23.17 21.27 -10.99
C TYR A 202 23.51 21.05 -12.47
N TRP A 203 24.08 22.07 -13.11
CA TRP A 203 24.58 21.99 -14.48
C TRP A 203 26.09 21.71 -14.52
N GLY A 204 26.45 20.44 -14.68
CA GLY A 204 27.84 20.01 -14.84
C GLY A 204 28.48 20.41 -16.18
N VAL A 205 29.78 20.14 -16.31
CA VAL A 205 30.63 20.58 -17.45
C VAL A 205 30.25 19.94 -18.80
N GLU A 206 29.52 18.81 -18.78
CA GLU A 206 29.13 18.05 -19.99
C GLU A 206 27.67 18.25 -20.44
N ASN A 207 26.96 19.27 -19.94
CA ASN A 207 25.52 19.50 -20.22
C ASN A 207 24.59 18.32 -19.86
N LYS A 208 25.03 17.42 -18.98
CA LYS A 208 24.14 16.48 -18.29
C LYS A 208 23.79 17.10 -16.95
N PRO A 209 22.58 17.65 -16.79
CA PRO A 209 22.17 18.16 -15.49
C PRO A 209 21.98 17.01 -14.51
N ILE A 210 22.26 17.27 -13.24
CA ILE A 210 21.65 16.52 -12.14
C ILE A 210 20.45 17.37 -11.74
N LEU A 211 19.26 16.82 -11.93
CA LEU A 211 18.02 17.48 -11.60
C LEU A 211 17.78 17.38 -10.10
N ASP A 212 17.09 18.37 -9.58
CA ASP A 212 16.55 18.34 -8.22
C ASP A 212 15.63 17.11 -8.07
N GLY A 213 14.78 16.92 -9.08
CA GLY A 213 13.87 15.78 -9.12
C GLY A 213 14.52 14.43 -9.48
N ASP A 214 15.84 14.30 -9.51
CA ASP A 214 16.52 13.02 -9.71
C ASP A 214 16.78 12.34 -8.35
N LEU A 215 16.45 11.05 -8.24
CA LEU A 215 16.86 10.23 -7.10
C LEU A 215 18.27 9.69 -7.34
N LEU A 216 19.21 10.08 -6.49
CA LEU A 216 20.64 9.80 -6.58
C LEU A 216 21.05 8.73 -5.57
N SER A 217 22.17 8.06 -5.85
CA SER A 217 22.86 7.17 -4.91
C SER A 217 24.19 7.81 -4.51
N ALA A 218 24.53 7.73 -3.22
CA ALA A 218 25.82 8.16 -2.69
C ALA A 218 27.00 7.36 -3.26
N ARG A 219 26.73 6.24 -3.94
CA ARG A 219 27.73 5.49 -4.74
C ARG A 219 27.99 6.07 -6.13
N GLY A 220 27.37 7.20 -6.48
CA GLY A 220 27.70 7.98 -7.67
C GLY A 220 26.93 7.63 -8.94
N PHE A 221 25.72 7.09 -8.82
CA PHE A 221 24.82 6.87 -9.96
C PHE A 221 23.42 7.43 -9.68
N ILE A 222 22.65 7.66 -10.75
CA ILE A 222 21.25 8.06 -10.65
C ILE A 222 20.41 6.80 -10.50
N VAL A 223 19.71 6.66 -9.37
CA VAL A 223 18.80 5.55 -9.08
C VAL A 223 17.59 5.63 -10.00
N ALA A 224 16.95 6.79 -10.05
CA ALA A 224 15.83 7.07 -10.93
C ALA A 224 15.82 8.55 -11.33
N PRO A 225 15.97 8.89 -12.63
CA PRO A 225 15.86 10.27 -13.04
C PRO A 225 14.41 10.76 -12.93
N ASN A 226 14.19 12.08 -12.84
CA ASN A 226 12.86 12.70 -12.75
C ASN A 226 11.90 12.21 -13.85
N SER A 227 12.45 11.98 -15.04
CA SER A 227 11.72 11.44 -16.20
C SER A 227 11.27 9.97 -16.08
N VAL A 228 11.85 9.20 -15.17
CA VAL A 228 11.43 7.81 -14.89
C VAL A 228 10.50 7.76 -13.68
N LEU A 229 10.70 8.66 -12.71
CA LEU A 229 9.84 8.77 -11.54
C LEU A 229 8.40 9.11 -11.92
N LEU A 230 8.21 10.00 -12.90
CA LEU A 230 6.90 10.43 -13.37
C LEU A 230 6.52 9.79 -14.72
N PRO A 231 5.24 9.39 -14.90
CA PRO A 231 4.75 8.72 -16.12
C PRO A 231 4.90 9.60 -17.36
N SER A 232 4.91 9.00 -18.55
CA SER A 232 5.27 9.66 -19.82
C SER A 232 4.37 10.84 -20.23
N ASP A 233 3.15 10.91 -19.70
CA ASP A 233 2.17 11.97 -19.93
C ASP A 233 2.48 13.27 -19.15
N VAL A 234 3.30 13.19 -18.09
CA VAL A 234 3.78 14.34 -17.32
C VAL A 234 5.04 14.92 -18.00
N PRO A 235 5.30 16.22 -18.08
CA PRO A 235 6.47 16.76 -18.79
C PRO A 235 7.80 16.70 -18.00
N ALA A 236 8.02 15.63 -17.21
CA ALA A 236 9.13 15.51 -16.26
C ALA A 236 10.49 15.16 -16.89
N GLY A 237 11.52 15.92 -16.55
CA GLY A 237 12.90 15.80 -17.00
C GLY A 237 13.36 16.92 -17.93
N LEU A 238 14.32 17.73 -17.47
CA LEU A 238 15.02 18.69 -18.32
C LEU A 238 16.23 18.05 -19.05
N PRO A 239 16.61 18.59 -20.23
CA PRO A 239 15.86 19.54 -21.06
C PRO A 239 14.82 18.85 -21.97
N ALA A 240 14.73 17.52 -21.94
CA ALA A 240 14.04 16.74 -22.98
C ALA A 240 12.51 16.78 -22.91
N ARG A 241 11.93 16.79 -21.70
CA ARG A 241 10.48 16.75 -21.46
C ARG A 241 9.92 18.07 -20.93
N GLY A 242 10.76 18.90 -20.31
CA GLY A 242 10.55 20.34 -20.21
C GLY A 242 10.34 20.91 -18.80
N VAL A 243 10.20 20.07 -17.78
CA VAL A 243 10.03 20.49 -16.38
C VAL A 243 10.89 19.61 -15.47
N ASP A 244 11.62 20.23 -14.54
CA ASP A 244 12.14 19.55 -13.36
C ASP A 244 11.09 19.73 -12.27
N PHE A 245 10.53 18.63 -11.77
CA PHE A 245 9.45 18.68 -10.78
C PHE A 245 9.96 18.75 -9.34
N GLY A 246 11.27 18.62 -9.12
CA GLY A 246 11.83 18.48 -7.78
C GLY A 246 11.46 17.15 -7.10
N LEU A 247 12.05 16.91 -5.94
CA LEU A 247 11.77 15.76 -5.08
C LEU A 247 11.93 16.14 -3.60
N ASP A 248 10.82 16.29 -2.89
CA ASP A 248 10.84 16.76 -1.48
C ASP A 248 10.61 15.63 -0.48
N ALA A 249 10.32 14.44 -0.99
CA ALA A 249 10.20 13.29 -0.13
C ALA A 249 10.41 12.02 -0.92
N VAL A 250 11.12 11.05 -0.35
CA VAL A 250 11.28 9.72 -0.92
C VAL A 250 11.26 8.68 0.16
N THR A 251 10.57 7.57 -0.11
CA THR A 251 10.70 6.35 0.68
C THR A 251 10.65 5.11 -0.21
N SER A 252 11.41 4.09 0.16
CA SER A 252 11.49 2.83 -0.58
C SER A 252 11.73 1.64 0.34
N GLY A 253 11.72 0.44 -0.24
CA GLY A 253 12.12 -0.76 0.46
C GLY A 253 13.60 -0.67 0.85
N ARG A 254 13.94 -1.05 2.08
CA ARG A 254 15.32 -0.97 2.58
C ARG A 254 16.22 -2.01 1.94
N ARG A 255 15.67 -3.13 1.45
CA ARG A 255 16.50 -4.19 0.87
C ARG A 255 16.80 -3.89 -0.59
N PRO A 256 18.05 -4.11 -1.04
CA PRO A 256 18.39 -4.03 -2.46
C PRO A 256 17.46 -4.91 -3.30
N SER A 257 16.79 -4.29 -4.28
CA SER A 257 15.86 -4.95 -5.20
C SER A 257 16.10 -4.45 -6.61
N ASP A 258 15.96 -5.34 -7.61
CA ASP A 258 16.03 -4.96 -9.03
C ASP A 258 14.85 -4.07 -9.45
N ASN A 259 13.76 -4.07 -8.68
CA ASN A 259 12.58 -3.25 -8.94
C ASN A 259 11.99 -2.75 -7.61
N PRO A 260 12.63 -1.75 -6.98
CA PRO A 260 12.20 -1.22 -5.71
C PRO A 260 10.87 -0.46 -5.88
N MET A 261 9.97 -0.59 -4.89
CA MET A 261 8.81 0.29 -4.80
C MET A 261 9.29 1.65 -4.29
N ILE A 262 9.31 2.66 -5.15
CA ILE A 262 9.69 4.02 -4.80
C ILE A 262 8.41 4.86 -4.68
N LEU A 263 8.18 5.37 -3.48
CA LEU A 263 7.15 6.37 -3.18
C LEU A 263 7.84 7.72 -2.98
N PHE A 264 7.24 8.79 -3.47
CA PHE A 264 7.86 10.11 -3.44
C PHE A 264 6.85 11.26 -3.47
N SER A 265 7.28 12.48 -3.16
CA SER A 265 6.56 13.72 -3.47
C SER A 265 7.44 14.65 -4.30
N THR A 266 6.90 15.76 -4.77
CA THR A 266 7.56 16.67 -5.72
C THR A 266 7.38 18.13 -5.31
N GLU A 267 8.42 18.96 -5.44
CA GLU A 267 8.41 20.41 -5.14
C GLU A 267 7.28 21.21 -5.80
N ILE A 268 6.79 20.75 -6.96
CA ILE A 268 5.72 21.46 -7.66
C ILE A 268 4.57 20.56 -8.13
N LEU A 269 3.36 21.08 -7.99
CA LEU A 269 2.15 20.47 -8.51
C LEU A 269 2.08 20.35 -10.06
N TYR A 270 1.23 19.43 -10.55
CA TYR A 270 0.89 19.28 -11.96
C TYR A 270 -0.63 19.33 -12.21
N ARG A 271 -1.06 20.14 -13.21
CA ARG A 271 -2.49 20.41 -13.52
C ARG A 271 -2.98 19.81 -14.84
N GLY A 272 -2.35 18.74 -15.33
CA GLY A 272 -2.71 18.06 -16.58
C GLY A 272 -3.98 17.22 -16.51
N GLU A 273 -4.08 16.22 -17.39
CA GLU A 273 -5.10 15.17 -17.33
C GLU A 273 -4.91 14.33 -16.06
N ARG A 274 -3.68 13.88 -15.83
CA ARG A 274 -3.20 13.44 -14.52
C ARG A 274 -2.88 14.68 -13.69
N ARG A 275 -3.41 14.75 -12.47
CA ARG A 275 -3.18 15.86 -11.54
C ARG A 275 -2.63 15.31 -10.25
N PHE A 276 -1.68 16.02 -9.67
CA PHE A 276 -1.14 15.81 -8.35
C PHE A 276 -0.67 17.15 -7.77
N THR A 277 -0.63 17.23 -6.45
CA THR A 277 -0.01 18.33 -5.72
C THR A 277 1.36 17.95 -5.20
N ASP A 278 2.07 18.96 -4.74
CA ASP A 278 3.39 18.97 -4.11
C ASP A 278 3.42 18.21 -2.77
N GLY A 279 2.25 17.90 -2.22
CA GLY A 279 2.11 17.09 -1.00
C GLY A 279 1.49 15.71 -1.20
N ASP A 280 1.20 15.31 -2.44
CA ASP A 280 0.65 13.98 -2.73
C ASP A 280 1.79 12.95 -2.75
N VAL A 281 1.62 11.82 -2.05
CA VAL A 281 2.56 10.69 -2.18
C VAL A 281 2.28 9.97 -3.49
N LEU A 282 3.26 9.98 -4.39
CA LEU A 282 3.25 9.35 -5.71
C LEU A 282 3.97 8.01 -5.70
N LEU A 283 3.57 7.11 -6.60
CA LEU A 283 4.28 5.87 -6.89
C LEU A 283 5.04 6.00 -8.23
N MET A 284 6.32 5.61 -8.24
CA MET A 284 7.18 5.65 -9.44
C MET A 284 6.49 5.03 -10.67
N GLY A 285 6.48 5.79 -11.77
CA GLY A 285 5.92 5.39 -13.06
C GLY A 285 4.39 5.34 -13.10
N ASP A 286 3.71 5.70 -12.00
CA ASP A 286 2.26 5.70 -11.89
C ASP A 286 1.71 7.08 -11.53
N GLY A 287 1.28 7.32 -10.30
CA GLY A 287 0.60 8.53 -9.89
C GLY A 287 0.28 8.52 -8.41
N ILE A 288 -0.75 9.26 -8.00
CA ILE A 288 -1.10 9.43 -6.58
C ILE A 288 -1.39 8.08 -5.92
N LYS A 289 -0.56 7.73 -4.95
CA LYS A 289 -0.74 6.64 -3.99
C LYS A 289 -1.51 7.11 -2.75
N MET A 290 -1.23 8.32 -2.27
CA MET A 290 -1.94 8.95 -1.15
C MET A 290 -2.05 10.45 -1.41
N ARG A 291 -3.23 11.03 -1.18
CA ARG A 291 -3.39 12.47 -1.33
C ARG A 291 -2.87 13.21 -0.11
N ASN A 292 -2.37 14.43 -0.28
CA ASN A 292 -2.01 15.28 0.85
C ASN A 292 -3.20 15.46 1.81
N GLU A 293 -4.39 15.71 1.26
CA GLU A 293 -5.65 15.82 1.99
C GLU A 293 -5.88 14.62 2.92
N ASP A 294 -5.61 13.40 2.45
CA ASP A 294 -5.80 12.16 3.21
C ASP A 294 -4.72 11.99 4.28
N LEU A 295 -3.47 12.39 3.97
CA LEU A 295 -2.31 12.29 4.86
C LEU A 295 -2.45 13.22 6.08
N ILE A 296 -2.94 14.45 5.88
CA ILE A 296 -3.07 15.47 6.93
C ILE A 296 -4.43 15.45 7.63
N ALA A 297 -5.43 14.70 7.14
CA ALA A 297 -6.80 14.75 7.61
C ALA A 297 -6.95 14.55 9.13
N ALA A 298 -6.17 13.63 9.71
CA ALA A 298 -6.22 13.30 11.14
C ALA A 298 -5.75 14.44 12.04
N TRP A 299 -4.97 15.38 11.51
CA TRP A 299 -4.49 16.57 12.22
C TRP A 299 -5.52 17.71 12.27
N HIS A 300 -6.61 17.57 11.50
CA HIS A 300 -7.64 18.59 11.38
C HIS A 300 -7.10 20.01 11.13
N PRO A 301 -6.22 20.21 10.13
CA PRO A 301 -5.80 21.54 9.73
C PRO A 301 -7.00 22.33 9.18
N ARG A 302 -6.84 23.65 9.08
CA ARG A 302 -7.81 24.50 8.36
C ARG A 302 -7.55 24.57 6.86
N ALA A 303 -6.34 24.25 6.45
CA ALA A 303 -5.96 24.12 5.06
C ALA A 303 -6.28 22.70 4.60
N ASP A 304 -6.68 22.58 3.33
CA ASP A 304 -6.89 21.29 2.68
C ASP A 304 -5.61 20.80 1.97
N PHE A 305 -4.52 21.58 2.05
CA PHE A 305 -3.23 21.32 1.42
C PHE A 305 -2.12 22.02 2.22
N LEU A 306 -1.02 21.30 2.50
CA LEU A 306 0.12 21.78 3.31
C LEU A 306 1.50 21.38 2.73
N GLY A 307 1.55 20.77 1.54
CA GLY A 307 2.81 20.25 1.00
C GLY A 307 3.36 19.03 1.74
N LEU A 308 4.54 18.56 1.34
CA LEU A 308 5.23 17.41 1.96
C LEU A 308 6.76 17.49 1.82
N ASP A 309 7.46 17.90 2.88
CA ASP A 309 8.93 18.03 2.89
C ASP A 309 9.69 16.78 3.38
N ALA A 310 8.99 15.81 3.96
CA ALA A 310 9.67 14.61 4.43
C ALA A 310 8.70 13.44 4.48
N LEU A 311 9.18 12.24 4.17
CA LEU A 311 8.35 11.05 4.18
C LEU A 311 9.14 9.80 4.58
N TRP A 312 8.59 9.07 5.54
CA TRP A 312 8.98 7.72 5.86
C TRP A 312 7.74 6.82 5.90
N LEU A 313 7.67 5.80 5.06
CA LEU A 313 6.57 4.84 5.08
C LEU A 313 7.11 3.40 5.15
N LEU A 314 6.30 2.52 5.73
CA LEU A 314 6.53 1.09 5.62
C LEU A 314 6.18 0.63 4.20
N THR A 315 7.20 0.41 3.39
CA THR A 315 7.10 -0.06 2.00
C THR A 315 7.35 -1.57 1.88
N GLU A 316 7.95 -2.17 2.89
CA GLU A 316 8.18 -3.61 3.02
C GLU A 316 7.38 -4.18 4.21
N PRO A 317 7.03 -5.48 4.16
CA PRO A 317 6.58 -6.20 5.34
C PRO A 317 7.57 -6.02 6.50
N PRO A 318 7.11 -5.90 7.76
CA PRO A 318 7.97 -5.93 8.93
C PRO A 318 8.81 -7.22 8.96
N PRO A 319 9.90 -7.24 9.75
CA PRO A 319 10.79 -8.39 9.84
C PRO A 319 10.01 -9.70 10.03
N LEU A 320 10.49 -10.78 9.40
CA LEU A 320 9.89 -12.14 9.46
C LEU A 320 9.94 -12.79 10.85
N GLU A 321 10.10 -12.02 11.91
CA GLU A 321 10.07 -12.49 13.28
C GLU A 321 8.66 -12.36 13.88
N ASP A 322 7.90 -11.34 13.46
CA ASP A 322 6.55 -11.06 13.96
C ASP A 322 5.47 -11.60 13.00
N PRO A 323 4.31 -12.06 13.52
CA PRO A 323 3.14 -12.39 12.69
C PRO A 323 2.71 -11.24 11.78
N PHE A 324 2.50 -11.52 10.49
CA PHE A 324 2.20 -10.49 9.49
C PHE A 324 1.33 -11.01 8.35
N ILE A 325 0.37 -10.20 7.87
CA ILE A 325 -0.48 -10.54 6.70
C ILE A 325 0.28 -10.24 5.43
N THR A 326 0.56 -11.27 4.64
CA THR A 326 1.29 -11.11 3.36
C THR A 326 0.37 -11.13 2.15
N HIS A 327 -0.80 -11.79 2.26
CA HIS A 327 -1.70 -11.96 1.13
C HIS A 327 -3.16 -11.77 1.53
N LEU A 328 -3.88 -11.09 0.65
CA LEU A 328 -5.32 -10.90 0.72
C LEU A 328 -5.97 -11.51 -0.51
N CYS A 329 -7.25 -11.86 -0.37
CA CYS A 329 -8.06 -12.34 -1.49
C CYS A 329 -7.38 -13.49 -2.26
N GLY A 330 -6.87 -14.46 -1.51
CA GLY A 330 -6.16 -15.62 -2.06
C GLY A 330 -4.65 -15.42 -2.00
N ASP A 331 -4.05 -15.32 -3.18
CA ASP A 331 -2.60 -15.23 -3.34
C ASP A 331 -2.22 -13.87 -3.96
N ARG A 332 -2.96 -12.80 -3.65
CA ARG A 332 -2.59 -11.42 -4.02
C ARG A 332 -1.78 -10.81 -2.90
N SER A 333 -0.64 -10.21 -3.22
CA SER A 333 0.19 -9.53 -2.23
C SER A 333 -0.63 -8.44 -1.54
N ALA A 334 -0.54 -8.34 -0.22
CA ALA A 334 -1.18 -7.27 0.53
C ALA A 334 -0.73 -5.89 0.02
N GLY A 335 0.56 -5.71 -0.30
CA GLY A 335 1.10 -4.44 -0.81
C GLY A 335 0.56 -4.00 -2.18
N ASP A 336 -0.03 -4.91 -2.97
CA ASP A 336 -0.65 -4.57 -4.25
C ASP A 336 -2.03 -3.90 -4.08
N PHE A 337 -2.57 -3.89 -2.86
CA PHE A 337 -3.79 -3.17 -2.54
C PHE A 337 -3.49 -1.70 -2.27
N ASP A 338 -4.41 -0.85 -2.70
CA ASP A 338 -4.41 0.55 -2.34
C ASP A 338 -4.72 0.71 -0.84
N GLY A 339 -3.73 1.11 -0.04
CA GLY A 339 -3.80 1.02 1.44
C GLY A 339 -3.45 -0.35 2.01
N GLY A 340 -2.78 -1.21 1.25
CA GLY A 340 -2.47 -2.58 1.68
C GLY A 340 -1.28 -2.74 2.63
N LEU A 341 -0.46 -1.70 2.80
CA LEU A 341 0.66 -1.64 3.75
C LEU A 341 0.73 -0.21 4.28
N VAL A 342 -0.27 0.18 5.06
CA VAL A 342 -0.32 1.53 5.62
C VAL A 342 -0.29 1.49 7.13
N GLY A 343 0.08 2.60 7.71
CA GLY A 343 -0.02 2.79 9.13
C GLY A 343 -1.41 2.61 9.71
N ILE A 344 -1.49 2.45 11.03
CA ILE A 344 -2.75 2.52 11.78
C ILE A 344 -3.45 3.85 11.46
N GLY A 345 -4.68 3.80 10.96
CA GLY A 345 -5.43 4.99 10.56
C GLY A 345 -5.04 5.55 9.20
N GLY A 346 -4.10 4.92 8.50
CA GLY A 346 -3.69 5.30 7.15
C GLY A 346 -4.83 5.24 6.14
N ALA A 347 -4.65 5.93 5.02
CA ALA A 347 -5.64 5.99 3.96
C ALA A 347 -5.45 4.87 2.92
N GLY A 348 -6.52 4.59 2.18
CA GLY A 348 -6.49 3.68 1.04
C GLY A 348 -7.90 3.29 0.61
N THR A 349 -8.07 2.89 -0.64
CA THR A 349 -9.36 2.45 -1.19
C THR A 349 -9.61 0.97 -1.00
N GLY A 350 -8.59 0.18 -0.65
CA GLY A 350 -8.67 -1.28 -0.49
C GLY A 350 -8.92 -2.05 -1.78
N LEU A 351 -8.72 -1.40 -2.94
CA LEU A 351 -8.84 -2.04 -4.24
C LEU A 351 -7.50 -2.66 -4.65
N TYR A 352 -7.56 -3.90 -5.14
CA TYR A 352 -6.40 -4.59 -5.69
C TYR A 352 -6.01 -4.01 -7.05
N ARG A 353 -4.70 -3.86 -7.27
CA ARG A 353 -4.14 -3.52 -8.57
C ARG A 353 -3.07 -4.53 -8.97
N ASN A 354 -3.25 -5.18 -10.11
CA ASN A 354 -2.30 -6.17 -10.60
C ASN A 354 -1.10 -5.52 -11.30
N GLY A 355 -0.17 -4.99 -10.51
CA GLY A 355 1.07 -4.39 -10.98
C GLY A 355 0.96 -2.90 -11.37
N PRO A 356 2.11 -2.24 -11.54
CA PRO A 356 2.18 -0.85 -11.96
C PRO A 356 1.67 -0.69 -13.41
N PRO A 357 1.40 0.54 -13.87
CA PRO A 357 1.24 0.81 -15.29
C PRO A 357 2.35 0.18 -16.13
N ASP A 358 1.98 -0.31 -17.31
CA ASP A 358 2.93 -0.86 -18.27
C ASP A 358 2.55 -0.39 -19.69
N ALA A 359 3.35 -0.73 -20.69
CA ALA A 359 3.09 -0.31 -22.08
C ALA A 359 1.73 -0.82 -22.63
N ALA A 360 1.18 -1.90 -22.06
CA ALA A 360 -0.15 -2.40 -22.39
C ALA A 360 -1.26 -1.73 -21.56
N TRP A 361 -0.91 -1.12 -20.41
CA TRP A 361 -1.82 -0.46 -19.47
C TRP A 361 -1.25 0.88 -18.95
N PRO A 362 -1.21 1.95 -19.77
CA PRO A 362 -0.59 3.23 -19.38
C PRO A 362 -1.27 3.89 -18.17
N ASP A 363 -2.57 3.65 -17.98
CA ASP A 363 -3.36 4.17 -16.86
C ASP A 363 -3.43 3.19 -15.68
N GLY A 364 -2.69 2.08 -15.75
CA GLY A 364 -2.78 0.96 -14.82
C GLY A 364 -3.82 -0.08 -15.20
N ARG A 365 -3.65 -1.28 -14.61
CA ARG A 365 -4.65 -2.33 -14.73
C ARG A 365 -5.92 -1.96 -13.95
N PRO A 366 -7.09 -2.43 -14.40
CA PRO A 366 -8.36 -2.24 -13.70
C PRO A 366 -8.27 -2.61 -12.22
N ARG A 367 -8.79 -1.72 -11.38
CA ARG A 367 -8.88 -1.92 -9.93
C ARG A 367 -9.96 -2.96 -9.61
N GLN A 368 -9.70 -3.86 -8.66
CA GLN A 368 -10.62 -4.94 -8.32
C GLN A 368 -10.93 -4.98 -6.82
N PRO A 369 -12.21 -5.07 -6.42
CA PRO A 369 -12.58 -5.39 -5.04
C PRO A 369 -12.49 -6.91 -4.80
N CYS A 370 -12.73 -7.35 -3.57
CA CYS A 370 -12.80 -8.76 -3.21
C CYS A 370 -14.21 -9.19 -2.83
N GLY A 371 -14.56 -10.46 -3.06
CA GLY A 371 -15.93 -10.94 -2.86
C GLY A 371 -16.04 -12.39 -2.38
N ARG A 372 -17.23 -12.70 -1.89
CA ARG A 372 -17.77 -13.96 -1.37
C ARG A 372 -17.00 -14.62 -0.23
N PHE A 373 -15.83 -15.14 -0.57
CA PHE A 373 -14.91 -15.75 0.36
C PHE A 373 -13.57 -15.05 0.16
N VAL A 374 -13.05 -14.41 1.22
CA VAL A 374 -11.77 -13.72 1.20
C VAL A 374 -10.76 -14.54 2.00
N PRO A 375 -9.87 -15.30 1.35
CA PRO A 375 -8.74 -15.94 2.02
C PRO A 375 -7.73 -14.87 2.45
N VAL A 376 -7.31 -14.91 3.72
CA VAL A 376 -6.25 -14.08 4.28
C VAL A 376 -5.10 -14.99 4.69
N ASP A 377 -3.89 -14.70 4.20
CA ASP A 377 -2.69 -15.49 4.47
C ASP A 377 -1.54 -14.62 4.93
N GLY A 378 -0.56 -15.24 5.58
CA GLY A 378 0.50 -14.51 6.24
C GLY A 378 1.56 -15.38 6.85
N PHE A 379 2.54 -14.72 7.43
CA PHE A 379 3.59 -15.34 8.21
C PHE A 379 3.12 -15.54 9.67
N MET A 380 3.52 -16.68 10.25
CA MET A 380 3.27 -17.03 11.65
C MET A 380 4.50 -17.79 12.16
N PRO A 381 5.23 -17.28 13.17
CA PRO A 381 6.49 -17.87 13.63
C PRO A 381 6.25 -19.20 14.36
N ASP A 382 7.14 -20.18 14.17
CA ASP A 382 7.02 -21.54 14.71
C ASP A 382 6.95 -21.62 16.25
N THR A 383 7.40 -20.56 16.95
CA THR A 383 7.41 -20.44 18.41
C THR A 383 7.15 -19.00 18.83
N GLY A 384 6.84 -18.77 20.11
CA GLY A 384 6.67 -17.43 20.69
C GLY A 384 5.21 -17.01 20.77
N VAL A 385 4.41 -17.32 19.76
CA VAL A 385 2.97 -16.97 19.74
C VAL A 385 2.13 -18.10 20.33
N VAL A 386 1.26 -17.76 21.28
CA VAL A 386 0.27 -18.63 21.92
C VAL A 386 -1.00 -18.73 21.07
N ARG A 387 -1.52 -17.60 20.63
CA ARG A 387 -2.73 -17.52 19.79
C ARG A 387 -2.69 -16.27 18.90
N PHE A 388 -3.46 -16.32 17.81
CA PHE A 388 -3.57 -15.21 16.87
C PHE A 388 -5.00 -15.06 16.36
N ARG A 389 -5.32 -13.91 15.76
CA ARG A 389 -6.55 -13.69 14.98
C ARG A 389 -6.34 -12.64 13.91
N VAL A 390 -7.11 -12.74 12.83
CA VAL A 390 -7.26 -11.64 11.87
C VAL A 390 -8.40 -10.76 12.37
N ALA A 391 -8.07 -9.58 12.89
CA ALA A 391 -9.02 -8.59 13.34
C ALA A 391 -9.44 -7.66 12.18
N TYR A 392 -10.61 -7.06 12.29
CA TYR A 392 -11.08 -6.10 11.29
C TYR A 392 -11.93 -4.98 11.89
N ARG A 393 -11.96 -3.85 11.20
CA ARG A 393 -12.90 -2.74 11.43
C ARG A 393 -13.38 -2.15 10.11
N LYS A 394 -14.50 -1.41 10.12
CA LYS A 394 -14.88 -0.63 8.95
C LYS A 394 -13.85 0.49 8.76
N ALA A 395 -13.44 0.72 7.51
CA ALA A 395 -12.54 1.83 7.21
C ALA A 395 -13.16 3.17 7.66
N GLY A 396 -12.35 3.99 8.32
CA GLY A 396 -12.78 5.26 8.93
C GLY A 396 -13.28 5.17 10.39
N ASP A 397 -13.60 3.97 10.90
CA ASP A 397 -13.93 3.83 12.33
C ASP A 397 -12.67 3.95 13.20
N PRO A 398 -12.69 4.59 14.37
CA PRO A 398 -11.48 4.72 15.20
C PRO A 398 -10.95 3.35 15.65
N TYR A 399 -9.62 3.23 15.72
CA TYR A 399 -8.98 2.09 16.37
C TYR A 399 -9.08 2.25 17.90
N LEU A 400 -9.55 1.21 18.60
CA LEU A 400 -9.85 1.25 20.03
C LEU A 400 -8.84 0.49 20.91
N GLY A 401 -7.80 -0.09 20.31
CA GLY A 401 -6.81 -0.92 21.00
C GLY A 401 -6.86 -2.39 20.59
N VAL A 402 -5.95 -3.18 21.17
CA VAL A 402 -5.87 -4.62 20.93
C VAL A 402 -6.99 -5.36 21.66
N ASP A 403 -7.44 -6.49 21.14
CA ASP A 403 -8.55 -7.31 21.68
C ASP A 403 -9.94 -6.60 21.77
N THR A 404 -10.08 -5.39 21.19
CA THR A 404 -11.35 -4.64 21.21
C THR A 404 -12.21 -4.84 19.97
N HIS A 405 -11.61 -5.20 18.84
CA HIS A 405 -12.30 -5.36 17.57
C HIS A 405 -12.74 -6.80 17.31
N ASP A 406 -13.67 -6.98 16.35
CA ASP A 406 -14.11 -8.30 15.92
C ASP A 406 -13.00 -9.00 15.14
N GLY A 407 -12.90 -10.32 15.31
CA GLY A 407 -12.02 -11.17 14.53
C GLY A 407 -12.78 -11.99 13.50
N ILE A 408 -12.16 -12.25 12.36
CA ILE A 408 -12.71 -13.11 11.32
C ILE A 408 -12.87 -14.52 11.90
N GLN A 409 -14.10 -15.01 11.89
CA GLN A 409 -14.40 -16.39 12.30
C GLN A 409 -14.22 -17.33 11.12
N THR A 410 -13.58 -18.48 11.33
CA THR A 410 -13.41 -19.48 10.26
C THR A 410 -13.36 -20.89 10.83
N SER A 411 -14.08 -21.80 10.16
CA SER A 411 -14.12 -23.22 10.46
C SER A 411 -13.62 -24.09 9.28
N TRP A 412 -12.56 -24.85 9.52
CA TRP A 412 -11.95 -25.81 8.59
C TRP A 412 -12.30 -27.27 8.91
N ARG A 413 -12.31 -28.09 7.86
CA ARG A 413 -12.28 -29.55 7.88
C ARG A 413 -10.87 -30.00 7.56
N ILE A 414 -10.36 -30.95 8.35
CA ILE A 414 -8.94 -31.30 8.40
C ILE A 414 -8.75 -32.77 8.01
N TYR A 415 -7.70 -33.01 7.22
CA TYR A 415 -7.17 -34.36 7.03
C TYR A 415 -6.43 -34.87 8.25
N GLN A 416 -6.83 -36.05 8.72
CA GLN A 416 -6.15 -36.79 9.77
C GLN A 416 -5.89 -38.21 9.32
N ARG A 417 -4.87 -38.82 9.90
CA ARG A 417 -4.56 -40.23 9.65
C ARG A 417 -5.70 -41.11 10.16
N ALA A 418 -6.28 -41.92 9.27
CA ALA A 418 -7.34 -42.85 9.65
C ALA A 418 -6.84 -43.85 10.72
N PRO A 419 -7.67 -44.26 11.68
CA PRO A 419 -7.24 -45.15 12.77
C PRO A 419 -7.14 -46.63 12.37
N PHE A 420 -7.52 -47.01 11.14
CA PHE A 420 -7.54 -48.40 10.66
C PHE A 420 -6.70 -48.58 9.40
N TRP A 421 -6.32 -49.82 9.10
CA TRP A 421 -5.46 -50.17 7.95
C TRP A 421 -6.24 -50.22 6.61
N PRO A 422 -5.61 -49.83 5.49
CA PRO A 422 -4.37 -49.05 5.37
C PRO A 422 -4.61 -47.64 5.93
N PHE A 423 -3.57 -46.87 6.28
CA PHE A 423 -3.68 -45.59 7.00
C PHE A 423 -3.73 -44.35 6.06
N PRO A 424 -4.74 -44.11 5.20
CA PRO A 424 -4.79 -42.90 4.41
C PRO A 424 -5.09 -41.67 5.27
N CYS A 425 -4.78 -40.50 4.73
CA CYS A 425 -5.30 -39.25 5.24
C CYS A 425 -6.78 -39.14 4.85
N THR A 426 -7.66 -39.05 5.85
CA THR A 426 -9.12 -38.92 5.68
C THR A 426 -9.62 -37.63 6.30
N LEU A 427 -10.67 -37.05 5.71
CA LEU A 427 -11.26 -35.81 6.17
C LEU A 427 -12.18 -36.08 7.37
N SER A 428 -11.60 -36.11 8.58
CA SER A 428 -12.32 -36.48 9.81
C SER A 428 -12.17 -35.46 10.94
N GLY A 429 -11.21 -34.54 10.85
CA GLY A 429 -10.99 -33.51 11.86
C GLY A 429 -11.67 -32.19 11.52
N SER A 430 -11.72 -31.29 12.49
CA SER A 430 -12.09 -29.89 12.31
C SER A 430 -11.15 -28.99 13.11
N LEU A 431 -10.96 -27.78 12.62
CA LEU A 431 -10.25 -26.70 13.29
C LEU A 431 -11.11 -25.46 13.13
N SER A 432 -11.33 -24.68 14.19
CA SER A 432 -12.15 -23.47 14.13
C SER A 432 -11.56 -22.42 15.04
N THR A 433 -11.71 -21.16 14.66
CA THR A 433 -11.51 -20.03 15.58
C THR A 433 -12.59 -20.02 16.65
N ASP A 434 -12.36 -19.30 17.75
CA ASP A 434 -13.41 -19.00 18.72
C ASP A 434 -14.39 -17.90 18.22
N ALA A 435 -15.32 -17.48 19.08
CA ALA A 435 -16.32 -16.45 18.75
C ALA A 435 -15.73 -15.04 18.55
N LYS A 436 -14.50 -14.79 18.99
CA LYS A 436 -13.74 -13.56 18.77
C LYS A 436 -12.73 -13.68 17.62
N GLY A 437 -12.69 -14.83 16.93
CA GLY A 437 -11.75 -15.10 15.86
C GLY A 437 -10.37 -15.61 16.31
N TRP A 438 -10.15 -15.89 17.60
CA TRP A 438 -8.87 -16.40 18.10
C TRP A 438 -8.62 -17.85 17.70
N MET A 439 -7.39 -18.13 17.31
CA MET A 439 -6.84 -19.43 16.94
C MET A 439 -5.62 -19.75 17.80
N ASP A 440 -5.57 -20.96 18.37
CA ASP A 440 -4.37 -21.46 19.04
C ASP A 440 -3.25 -21.71 18.02
N ALA A 441 -2.10 -21.05 18.20
CA ALA A 441 -1.03 -21.01 17.20
C ALA A 441 -0.33 -22.37 17.05
N ALA A 442 -0.04 -23.04 18.17
CA ALA A 442 0.57 -24.37 18.18
C ALA A 442 -0.34 -25.41 17.50
N THR A 443 -1.65 -25.33 17.73
CA THR A 443 -2.64 -26.17 17.07
C THR A 443 -2.68 -25.86 15.58
N TYR A 444 -2.80 -24.60 15.18
CA TYR A 444 -2.80 -24.19 13.77
C TYR A 444 -1.57 -24.74 13.03
N GLN A 445 -0.36 -24.52 13.54
CA GLN A 445 0.87 -24.98 12.92
C GLN A 445 0.98 -26.51 12.90
N GLY A 446 0.61 -27.17 14.00
CA GLY A 446 0.63 -28.62 14.07
C GLY A 446 -0.33 -29.26 13.06
N TYR A 447 -1.46 -28.62 12.76
CA TYR A 447 -2.39 -29.05 11.72
C TYR A 447 -1.90 -28.73 10.30
N LYS A 448 -1.28 -27.55 10.10
CA LYS A 448 -0.71 -27.10 8.82
C LYS A 448 0.44 -28.01 8.37
N THR A 449 1.39 -28.29 9.26
CA THR A 449 2.57 -29.15 9.02
C THR A 449 2.26 -30.65 9.09
N GLY A 450 1.17 -31.02 9.73
CA GLY A 450 0.74 -32.40 9.91
C GLY A 450 1.27 -33.09 11.17
N ALA A 451 1.99 -32.36 12.03
CA ALA A 451 2.47 -32.86 13.32
C ALA A 451 1.31 -33.34 14.24
N LEU A 452 0.16 -32.67 14.20
CA LEU A 452 -1.03 -33.00 15.00
C LEU A 452 -2.07 -33.86 14.25
N THR A 453 -1.78 -34.27 13.02
CA THR A 453 -2.70 -35.04 12.17
C THR A 453 -2.15 -36.40 11.78
N GLY A 454 -1.07 -36.84 12.43
CA GLY A 454 -0.42 -38.13 12.18
C GLY A 454 0.39 -38.16 10.89
N GLY A 455 0.91 -37.02 10.44
CA GLY A 455 1.69 -36.88 9.20
C GLY A 455 0.84 -36.50 7.97
N CYS A 456 -0.37 -35.97 8.18
CA CYS A 456 -1.27 -35.53 7.10
C CYS A 456 -1.30 -34.00 7.03
N PRO A 457 -0.37 -33.36 6.31
CA PRO A 457 -0.29 -31.90 6.27
C PRO A 457 -1.53 -31.29 5.60
N ASN A 458 -1.97 -30.14 6.13
CA ASN A 458 -3.08 -29.35 5.59
C ASN A 458 -2.53 -28.02 5.05
N THR A 459 -1.70 -28.10 4.01
CA THR A 459 -0.96 -26.96 3.46
C THR A 459 -1.84 -25.83 2.92
N GLY A 460 -3.12 -26.09 2.65
CA GLY A 460 -4.10 -25.08 2.24
C GLY A 460 -4.74 -24.29 3.39
N LEU A 461 -4.29 -24.48 4.64
CA LEU A 461 -4.75 -23.66 5.77
C LEU A 461 -4.23 -22.23 5.66
N LYS A 462 -5.16 -21.32 5.38
CA LYS A 462 -4.99 -19.86 5.45
C LYS A 462 -5.12 -19.38 6.90
N LEU A 463 -4.63 -18.17 7.22
CA LEU A 463 -4.81 -17.59 8.56
C LEU A 463 -6.29 -17.39 8.88
N ALA A 464 -7.07 -16.94 7.90
CA ALA A 464 -8.53 -16.88 7.97
C ALA A 464 -9.17 -17.02 6.57
N VAL A 465 -10.45 -17.35 6.50
CA VAL A 465 -11.26 -17.31 5.27
C VAL A 465 -12.58 -16.63 5.58
N TRP A 466 -12.69 -15.36 5.21
CA TRP A 466 -13.83 -14.51 5.55
C TRP A 466 -15.02 -14.77 4.63
N ASN A 467 -16.17 -15.15 5.21
CA ASN A 467 -17.43 -15.33 4.49
C ASN A 467 -18.16 -13.99 4.31
N THR A 468 -17.71 -13.17 3.36
CA THR A 468 -18.21 -11.79 3.20
C THR A 468 -19.61 -11.70 2.64
N ASP A 469 -20.08 -12.71 1.91
CA ASP A 469 -21.43 -12.80 1.32
C ASP A 469 -22.45 -13.49 2.25
N GLY A 470 -22.06 -13.84 3.48
CA GLY A 470 -22.98 -14.44 4.45
C GLY A 470 -23.56 -15.80 4.00
N VAL A 471 -22.78 -16.60 3.28
CA VAL A 471 -23.23 -17.89 2.73
C VAL A 471 -23.75 -18.80 3.85
N PRO A 472 -24.99 -19.33 3.77
CA PRO A 472 -25.55 -20.18 4.81
C PRO A 472 -24.70 -21.44 5.08
N GLY A 473 -24.54 -21.76 6.37
CA GLY A 473 -23.75 -22.91 6.81
C GLY A 473 -22.26 -22.64 6.98
N PHE A 474 -21.81 -21.41 6.79
CA PHE A 474 -20.47 -20.91 7.12
C PHE A 474 -20.52 -19.92 8.28
N ASP A 475 -19.35 -19.56 8.79
CA ASP A 475 -19.17 -18.58 9.86
C ASP A 475 -19.65 -17.18 9.40
N PRO A 476 -20.05 -16.28 10.32
CA PRO A 476 -20.64 -14.99 9.96
C PRO A 476 -19.66 -14.07 9.22
N GLY A 477 -20.22 -13.25 8.33
CA GLY A 477 -19.50 -12.19 7.61
C GLY A 477 -19.58 -10.82 8.30
N PRO A 478 -19.05 -9.77 7.64
CA PRO A 478 -19.23 -8.39 8.09
C PRO A 478 -20.69 -7.95 8.03
N ALA A 479 -21.00 -6.84 8.70
CA ALA A 479 -22.33 -6.23 8.63
C ALA A 479 -22.69 -5.69 7.24
N ASP A 480 -21.72 -5.17 6.48
CA ASP A 480 -21.89 -4.69 5.11
C ASP A 480 -21.09 -5.58 4.15
N PRO A 481 -21.76 -6.43 3.34
CA PRO A 481 -21.08 -7.35 2.43
C PRO A 481 -20.35 -6.63 1.27
N ASN A 482 -20.59 -5.34 1.06
CA ASN A 482 -19.96 -4.50 0.02
C ASN A 482 -19.15 -3.34 0.62
N GLY A 483 -18.87 -3.41 1.93
CA GLY A 483 -18.21 -2.33 2.66
C GLY A 483 -16.70 -2.25 2.40
N HIS A 484 -16.13 -1.14 2.83
CA HIS A 484 -14.68 -0.94 2.90
C HIS A 484 -14.20 -1.22 4.33
N TYR A 485 -13.22 -2.12 4.45
CA TYR A 485 -12.71 -2.64 5.72
C TYR A 485 -11.20 -2.48 5.82
N VAL A 486 -10.72 -2.49 7.05
CA VAL A 486 -9.31 -2.53 7.40
C VAL A 486 -9.06 -3.79 8.23
N LEU A 487 -8.03 -4.55 7.88
CA LEU A 487 -7.65 -5.81 8.52
C LEU A 487 -6.24 -5.70 9.12
N TRP A 488 -5.96 -6.48 10.16
CA TRP A 488 -4.63 -6.67 10.75
C TRP A 488 -4.57 -7.98 11.54
N LEU A 489 -3.37 -8.45 11.85
CA LEU A 489 -3.16 -9.53 12.82
C LEU A 489 -3.05 -9.01 14.25
N GLU A 490 -3.73 -9.70 15.16
CA GLU A 490 -3.44 -9.64 16.59
C GLU A 490 -2.89 -10.98 17.04
N PHE A 491 -1.94 -10.96 17.96
CA PHE A 491 -1.31 -12.16 18.49
C PHE A 491 -0.97 -12.01 19.97
N ASP A 492 -0.82 -13.13 20.66
CA ASP A 492 -0.53 -13.21 22.09
C ASP A 492 0.79 -13.96 22.27
N ASP A 493 1.84 -13.30 22.75
CA ASP A 493 3.18 -13.87 22.98
C ASP A 493 3.58 -13.89 24.48
N GLY A 494 2.64 -13.56 25.35
CA GLY A 494 2.87 -13.13 26.73
C GLY A 494 2.23 -11.78 27.01
N ALA A 495 2.10 -10.93 26.00
CA ALA A 495 1.17 -9.80 25.92
C ALA A 495 0.34 -9.91 24.63
N ILE A 496 -0.79 -9.18 24.57
CA ILE A 496 -1.54 -9.08 23.31
C ILE A 496 -0.96 -7.92 22.51
N ASP A 497 -0.41 -8.25 21.36
CA ASP A 497 0.18 -7.33 20.40
C ASP A 497 -0.61 -7.34 19.09
N ARG A 498 -0.28 -6.38 18.23
CA ARG A 498 -0.79 -6.33 16.86
C ARG A 498 0.33 -6.06 15.87
N GLU A 499 0.09 -6.51 14.67
CA GLU A 499 0.78 -6.06 13.47
C GLU A 499 0.76 -4.52 13.38
N PRO A 500 1.92 -3.88 13.08
CA PRO A 500 2.05 -2.43 13.09
C PRO A 500 1.42 -1.73 11.86
N VAL A 501 0.88 -2.50 10.91
CA VAL A 501 0.23 -1.97 9.71
C VAL A 501 -1.23 -2.36 9.66
N GLU A 502 -1.93 -1.70 8.76
CA GLU A 502 -3.32 -1.91 8.40
C GLU A 502 -3.44 -2.24 6.91
N HIS A 503 -4.38 -3.14 6.62
CA HIS A 503 -4.62 -3.69 5.31
C HIS A 503 -6.00 -3.30 4.83
N HIS A 504 -6.07 -2.29 3.96
CA HIS A 504 -7.34 -1.86 3.37
C HIS A 504 -7.88 -2.90 2.40
N LEU A 505 -9.19 -3.13 2.48
CA LEU A 505 -9.89 -4.12 1.68
C LEU A 505 -11.29 -3.64 1.31
N GLN A 506 -11.53 -3.40 0.03
CA GLN A 506 -12.85 -3.12 -0.52
C GLN A 506 -13.56 -4.42 -0.87
N LEU A 507 -14.78 -4.58 -0.35
CA LEU A 507 -15.62 -5.72 -0.68
C LEU A 507 -16.62 -5.37 -1.79
N ASP A 508 -16.92 -6.35 -2.64
CA ASP A 508 -18.08 -6.34 -3.52
C ASP A 508 -18.63 -7.75 -3.73
N ASN A 509 -19.89 -7.91 -3.37
CA ASN A 509 -20.71 -9.10 -3.53
C ASN A 509 -21.90 -8.85 -4.45
N THR A 510 -22.09 -7.63 -4.93
CA THR A 510 -23.19 -7.25 -5.83
C THR A 510 -22.95 -7.88 -7.20
N LEU A 511 -24.03 -8.32 -7.84
CA LEU A 511 -23.97 -8.76 -9.23
C LEU A 511 -24.36 -7.60 -10.15
N PRO A 512 -23.83 -7.56 -11.38
CA PRO A 512 -24.21 -6.52 -12.34
C PRO A 512 -25.72 -6.50 -12.57
N LYS A 513 -26.26 -5.32 -12.88
CA LYS A 513 -27.67 -5.15 -13.19
C LYS A 513 -27.84 -4.89 -14.69
N ILE A 514 -28.68 -5.69 -15.37
CA ILE A 514 -29.04 -5.49 -16.78
C ILE A 514 -30.45 -4.87 -16.85
N ASN A 515 -30.50 -3.54 -16.97
CA ASN A 515 -31.74 -2.76 -16.96
C ASN A 515 -32.53 -2.92 -18.26
N ASP A 516 -31.86 -2.84 -19.41
CA ASP A 516 -32.49 -2.98 -20.73
C ASP A 516 -31.65 -3.85 -21.68
N PHE A 517 -32.33 -4.54 -22.59
CA PHE A 517 -31.70 -5.39 -23.59
C PHE A 517 -32.61 -5.54 -24.81
N LYS A 518 -32.15 -5.08 -25.98
CA LYS A 518 -32.94 -5.07 -27.21
C LYS A 518 -32.10 -5.35 -28.46
N VAL A 519 -32.79 -5.80 -29.50
CA VAL A 519 -32.24 -6.02 -30.84
C VAL A 519 -33.00 -5.16 -31.85
N THR A 520 -32.28 -4.61 -32.83
CA THR A 520 -32.87 -3.92 -33.99
C THR A 520 -32.33 -4.52 -35.28
N LEU A 521 -33.00 -4.20 -36.40
CA LEU A 521 -32.44 -4.41 -37.74
C LEU A 521 -31.16 -3.58 -37.94
N ALA A 522 -30.50 -3.78 -39.08
CA ALA A 522 -29.26 -3.08 -39.44
C ALA A 522 -29.40 -1.54 -39.45
N ASP A 523 -30.60 -1.02 -39.67
CA ASP A 523 -30.91 0.41 -39.61
C ASP A 523 -30.68 1.05 -38.23
N GLY A 524 -30.66 0.25 -37.15
CA GLY A 524 -30.49 0.72 -35.78
C GLY A 524 -31.72 1.35 -35.14
N THR A 525 -32.86 1.36 -35.84
CA THR A 525 -34.09 2.04 -35.39
C THR A 525 -35.30 1.12 -35.35
N THR A 526 -35.35 0.09 -36.19
CA THR A 526 -36.48 -0.84 -36.26
C THR A 526 -36.29 -1.97 -35.24
N PRO A 527 -37.06 -2.02 -34.15
CA PRO A 527 -36.91 -3.05 -33.13
C PRO A 527 -37.36 -4.42 -33.65
N VAL A 528 -36.59 -5.45 -33.35
CA VAL A 528 -37.02 -6.85 -33.46
C VAL A 528 -37.55 -7.24 -32.09
N ASN A 529 -38.88 -7.16 -31.94
CA ASN A 529 -39.53 -7.45 -30.66
C ASN A 529 -39.23 -8.89 -30.22
N ALA A 530 -39.29 -9.13 -28.91
CA ALA A 530 -39.22 -10.49 -28.39
C ALA A 530 -40.31 -11.36 -29.03
N CYS A 531 -39.93 -12.53 -29.57
CA CYS A 531 -40.80 -13.40 -30.37
C CYS A 531 -41.32 -12.78 -31.68
N GLY A 532 -40.78 -11.65 -32.11
CA GLY A 532 -41.08 -11.02 -33.41
C GLY A 532 -40.29 -11.65 -34.55
N GLU A 533 -40.81 -11.51 -35.77
CA GLU A 533 -40.22 -12.00 -37.01
C GLU A 533 -39.52 -10.87 -37.73
N ALA A 534 -38.22 -11.02 -37.98
CA ALA A 534 -37.45 -10.12 -38.82
C ALA A 534 -37.81 -10.36 -40.31
N PRO A 535 -37.70 -9.34 -41.18
CA PRO A 535 -37.87 -9.54 -42.62
C PRO A 535 -36.93 -10.61 -43.18
N ASN A 536 -37.42 -11.44 -44.10
CA ASN A 536 -36.59 -12.44 -44.78
C ASN A 536 -35.38 -11.79 -45.48
N GLY A 537 -34.22 -12.43 -45.38
CA GLY A 537 -32.96 -11.92 -45.91
C GLY A 537 -32.14 -11.07 -44.92
N GLU A 538 -32.74 -10.66 -43.79
CA GLU A 538 -32.04 -9.92 -42.75
C GLU A 538 -31.18 -10.86 -41.91
N HIS A 539 -29.86 -10.67 -41.99
CA HIS A 539 -28.87 -11.48 -41.29
C HIS A 539 -28.00 -10.64 -40.33
N ILE A 540 -28.00 -9.31 -40.45
CA ILE A 540 -27.26 -8.42 -39.54
C ILE A 540 -28.23 -7.74 -38.59
N PHE A 541 -27.98 -7.92 -37.29
CA PHE A 541 -28.77 -7.31 -36.23
C PHE A 541 -27.89 -6.49 -35.31
N LYS A 542 -28.40 -5.33 -34.87
CA LYS A 542 -27.71 -4.48 -33.90
C LYS A 542 -28.21 -4.78 -32.50
N VAL A 543 -27.29 -4.98 -31.57
CA VAL A 543 -27.59 -5.29 -30.18
C VAL A 543 -27.36 -4.06 -29.32
N TYR A 544 -28.34 -3.76 -28.47
CA TYR A 544 -28.28 -2.66 -27.53
C TYR A 544 -28.59 -3.13 -26.10
N ALA A 545 -27.97 -2.52 -25.10
CA ALA A 545 -28.28 -2.79 -23.70
C ALA A 545 -28.03 -1.56 -22.82
N ASP A 546 -28.60 -1.60 -21.61
CA ASP A 546 -28.24 -0.76 -20.47
C ASP A 546 -27.89 -1.70 -19.32
N PHE A 547 -26.66 -1.60 -18.81
CA PHE A 547 -26.23 -2.34 -17.64
C PHE A 547 -25.27 -1.52 -16.78
N TYR A 548 -25.29 -1.82 -15.48
CA TYR A 548 -24.54 -1.08 -14.47
C TYR A 548 -23.96 -2.03 -13.41
N ASP A 549 -22.75 -1.72 -12.98
CA ASP A 549 -22.05 -2.36 -11.87
C ASP A 549 -20.93 -1.44 -11.38
N ASP A 550 -20.76 -1.22 -10.07
CA ASP A 550 -19.73 -0.29 -9.57
C ASP A 550 -18.30 -0.72 -9.97
N TYR A 551 -18.12 -2.03 -10.21
CA TYR A 551 -16.86 -2.65 -10.61
C TYR A 551 -17.02 -3.49 -11.89
N HIS A 552 -17.66 -2.90 -12.92
CA HIS A 552 -17.88 -3.57 -14.20
C HIS A 552 -16.58 -4.03 -14.85
N TRP A 553 -16.55 -5.30 -15.28
CA TRP A 553 -15.40 -5.86 -16.00
C TRP A 553 -15.60 -5.88 -17.51
N GLY A 554 -16.75 -6.39 -17.96
CA GLY A 554 -17.01 -6.58 -19.38
C GLY A 554 -18.31 -7.32 -19.66
N TYR A 555 -18.60 -7.54 -20.94
CA TYR A 555 -19.78 -8.26 -21.39
C TYR A 555 -19.46 -9.30 -22.47
N LYS A 556 -20.42 -10.22 -22.70
CA LYS A 556 -20.34 -11.25 -23.73
C LYS A 556 -21.72 -11.49 -24.34
N LEU A 557 -21.76 -11.78 -25.64
CA LEU A 557 -22.99 -12.15 -26.35
C LEU A 557 -22.90 -13.55 -26.93
N ARG A 558 -24.01 -14.27 -26.98
CA ARG A 558 -24.13 -15.54 -27.71
C ARG A 558 -25.49 -15.64 -28.37
N VAL A 559 -25.49 -15.95 -29.65
CA VAL A 559 -26.70 -16.35 -30.37
C VAL A 559 -26.73 -17.87 -30.53
N ARG A 560 -27.90 -18.49 -30.38
CA ARG A 560 -28.09 -19.95 -30.50
C ARG A 560 -29.50 -20.28 -31.02
N GLY A 561 -29.62 -21.36 -31.75
CA GLY A 561 -30.88 -21.79 -32.39
C GLY A 561 -30.62 -22.48 -33.73
N GLY A 562 -31.65 -22.54 -34.58
CA GLY A 562 -31.53 -23.09 -35.93
C GLY A 562 -31.74 -24.61 -36.04
N ASP A 563 -31.72 -25.10 -37.28
CA ASP A 563 -31.77 -26.53 -37.61
C ASP A 563 -30.69 -26.89 -38.67
N PRO A 564 -29.66 -27.68 -38.33
CA PRO A 564 -29.43 -28.31 -37.02
C PRO A 564 -29.08 -27.25 -35.95
N PRO A 565 -29.34 -27.49 -34.65
CA PRO A 565 -29.04 -26.51 -33.60
C PRO A 565 -27.55 -26.13 -33.55
N ALA A 566 -27.25 -24.83 -33.58
CA ALA A 566 -25.90 -24.28 -33.41
C ALA A 566 -25.88 -23.07 -32.47
N GLY A 567 -24.68 -22.54 -32.21
CA GLY A 567 -24.54 -21.27 -31.52
C GLY A 567 -23.20 -20.60 -31.79
N LYS A 568 -23.23 -19.27 -31.86
CA LYS A 568 -22.08 -18.40 -32.04
C LYS A 568 -21.88 -17.57 -30.79
N THR A 569 -20.69 -17.66 -30.20
CA THR A 569 -20.26 -16.77 -29.11
C THR A 569 -19.40 -15.66 -29.69
N TYR A 570 -19.77 -14.44 -29.34
CA TYR A 570 -18.98 -13.24 -29.53
C TYR A 570 -18.20 -13.06 -28.23
N GLY A 571 -16.86 -13.17 -28.30
CA GLY A 571 -15.96 -13.25 -27.14
C GLY A 571 -16.17 -12.17 -26.07
N TRP A 572 -15.44 -12.30 -24.96
CA TRP A 572 -15.46 -11.28 -23.91
C TRP A 572 -14.96 -9.94 -24.45
N HIS A 573 -15.70 -8.90 -24.08
CA HIS A 573 -15.39 -7.51 -24.36
C HIS A 573 -15.27 -6.80 -23.03
N ASN A 574 -14.04 -6.62 -22.58
CA ASN A 574 -13.77 -5.87 -21.37
C ASN A 574 -13.79 -4.39 -21.71
N TYR A 575 -14.30 -3.54 -20.81
CA TYR A 575 -14.51 -2.11 -21.09
C TYR A 575 -13.24 -1.38 -21.59
N TYR A 576 -12.08 -1.93 -21.25
CA TYR A 576 -10.76 -1.40 -21.55
C TYR A 576 -10.09 -1.99 -22.81
N ASP A 577 -10.74 -2.89 -23.56
CA ASP A 577 -10.10 -3.55 -24.71
C ASP A 577 -9.82 -2.58 -25.89
N GLY A 578 -10.35 -1.34 -25.84
CA GLY A 578 -10.19 -0.34 -26.90
C GLY A 578 -10.86 -0.71 -28.23
N THR A 579 -11.70 -1.75 -28.24
CA THR A 579 -12.37 -2.23 -29.46
C THR A 579 -13.64 -1.42 -29.76
N PRO A 580 -14.12 -1.40 -31.02
CA PRO A 580 -15.40 -0.77 -31.34
C PRO A 580 -16.60 -1.33 -30.56
N ALA A 581 -16.48 -2.55 -30.02
CA ALA A 581 -17.55 -3.18 -29.24
C ALA A 581 -17.65 -2.65 -27.79
N VAL A 582 -16.67 -1.89 -27.31
CA VAL A 582 -16.63 -1.37 -25.93
C VAL A 582 -16.62 0.16 -25.88
N VAL A 583 -16.77 0.82 -27.03
CA VAL A 583 -16.79 2.29 -27.14
C VAL A 583 -17.89 2.95 -26.30
N ASN A 584 -18.98 2.22 -26.02
CA ASN A 584 -20.09 2.68 -25.19
C ASN A 584 -20.12 1.97 -23.83
N THR A 585 -18.97 1.54 -23.32
CA THR A 585 -18.83 0.99 -21.97
C THR A 585 -17.65 1.64 -21.24
N ASP A 586 -17.74 1.76 -19.93
CA ASP A 586 -16.69 2.22 -19.04
C ASP A 586 -16.58 1.31 -17.80
N ARG A 587 -15.77 1.70 -16.81
CA ARG A 587 -15.58 0.97 -15.55
C ARG A 587 -16.85 0.72 -14.73
N THR A 588 -17.98 1.35 -15.07
CA THR A 588 -19.26 1.21 -14.37
C THR A 588 -20.35 0.51 -15.17
N GLY A 589 -20.08 0.12 -16.41
CA GLY A 589 -21.06 -0.51 -17.31
C GLY A 589 -21.23 0.27 -18.60
N THR A 590 -22.47 0.48 -19.04
CA THR A 590 -22.77 1.24 -20.26
C THR A 590 -22.60 2.75 -20.05
N THR A 591 -22.01 3.44 -21.03
CA THR A 591 -21.78 4.89 -20.99
C THR A 591 -22.46 5.60 -22.17
N PRO A 592 -23.25 6.66 -21.92
CA PRO A 592 -23.55 7.26 -20.61
C PRO A 592 -24.49 6.38 -19.77
N THR A 593 -24.26 6.34 -18.46
CA THR A 593 -25.00 5.51 -17.50
C THR A 593 -26.53 5.67 -17.60
N GLY A 594 -27.26 4.55 -17.52
CA GLY A 594 -28.72 4.54 -17.56
C GLY A 594 -29.33 4.69 -18.96
N ASN A 595 -28.52 4.65 -20.02
CA ASN A 595 -28.98 4.68 -21.39
C ASN A 595 -28.79 3.34 -22.09
N THR A 596 -29.77 2.96 -22.89
CA THR A 596 -29.65 1.82 -23.79
C THR A 596 -28.76 2.18 -24.98
N VAL A 597 -27.52 1.72 -24.94
CA VAL A 597 -26.49 2.03 -25.94
C VAL A 597 -26.22 0.87 -26.89
N PHE A 598 -25.65 1.18 -28.05
CA PHE A 598 -25.23 0.16 -29.01
C PHE A 598 -24.00 -0.59 -28.45
N LEU A 599 -24.09 -1.91 -28.43
CA LEU A 599 -22.96 -2.77 -28.04
C LEU A 599 -22.19 -3.24 -29.28
N ARG A 600 -22.87 -4.01 -30.15
CA ARG A 600 -22.27 -4.55 -31.37
C ARG A 600 -23.32 -5.11 -32.33
N ASN A 601 -22.85 -5.40 -33.55
CA ASN A 601 -23.59 -6.23 -34.49
C ASN A 601 -23.42 -7.73 -34.15
N ILE A 602 -24.45 -8.49 -34.48
CA ILE A 602 -24.41 -9.94 -34.67
C ILE A 602 -24.73 -10.26 -36.13
N ASP A 603 -24.09 -11.27 -36.69
CA ASP A 603 -24.36 -11.78 -38.03
C ASP A 603 -24.89 -13.21 -37.91
N MET A 604 -26.11 -13.45 -38.41
CA MET A 604 -26.74 -14.76 -38.38
C MET A 604 -26.06 -15.76 -39.31
N ASN A 605 -25.33 -15.29 -40.35
CA ASN A 605 -24.53 -16.17 -41.19
C ASN A 605 -23.39 -16.84 -40.41
N ASP A 606 -23.01 -16.32 -39.24
CA ASP A 606 -22.05 -16.98 -38.34
C ASP A 606 -22.56 -18.33 -37.83
N LEU A 607 -23.86 -18.62 -37.93
CA LEU A 607 -24.46 -19.92 -37.61
C LEU A 607 -24.37 -20.92 -38.78
N GLY A 608 -23.95 -20.49 -39.97
CA GLY A 608 -23.80 -21.34 -41.15
C GLY A 608 -25.10 -22.04 -41.55
N ALA A 609 -25.06 -23.35 -41.76
CA ALA A 609 -26.22 -24.15 -42.19
C ALA A 609 -27.40 -24.12 -41.20
N SER A 610 -27.15 -23.70 -39.96
CA SER A 610 -28.17 -23.57 -38.92
C SER A 610 -28.98 -22.28 -39.05
N PHE A 611 -28.55 -21.30 -39.87
CA PHE A 611 -29.36 -20.12 -40.12
C PHE A 611 -30.50 -20.44 -41.10
N THR A 612 -31.61 -20.92 -40.55
CA THR A 612 -32.86 -21.23 -41.25
C THR A 612 -33.99 -20.34 -40.73
N ASP A 613 -35.16 -20.40 -41.34
CA ASP A 613 -36.38 -19.84 -40.74
C ASP A 613 -36.65 -20.52 -39.39
N CYS A 614 -36.32 -19.82 -38.30
CA CYS A 614 -36.31 -20.37 -36.94
C CYS A 614 -36.39 -19.27 -35.88
N CYS A 615 -36.71 -19.66 -34.65
CA CYS A 615 -36.53 -18.84 -33.46
C CYS A 615 -35.12 -19.01 -32.87
N TYR A 616 -34.46 -17.90 -32.61
CA TYR A 616 -33.14 -17.82 -32.00
C TYR A 616 -33.21 -17.22 -30.60
N VAL A 617 -32.25 -17.60 -29.77
CA VAL A 617 -32.01 -16.99 -28.46
C VAL A 617 -30.74 -16.17 -28.53
N LEU A 618 -30.81 -14.92 -28.10
CA LEU A 618 -29.65 -14.06 -27.86
C LEU A 618 -29.47 -13.91 -26.35
N ASP A 619 -28.32 -14.37 -25.86
CA ASP A 619 -27.91 -14.26 -24.47
C ASP A 619 -26.90 -13.12 -24.30
N LEU A 620 -27.11 -12.26 -23.30
CA LEU A 620 -26.17 -11.26 -22.79
C LEU A 620 -25.68 -11.68 -21.40
N TRP A 621 -24.36 -11.70 -21.23
CA TRP A 621 -23.73 -11.81 -19.91
C TRP A 621 -22.94 -10.55 -19.61
N VAL A 622 -23.10 -10.04 -18.39
CA VAL A 622 -22.32 -8.91 -17.86
C VAL A 622 -21.56 -9.41 -16.63
N ARG A 623 -20.27 -9.09 -16.57
CA ARG A 623 -19.34 -9.59 -15.57
C ARG A 623 -18.94 -8.49 -14.60
N ASP A 624 -18.96 -8.83 -13.32
CA ASP A 624 -18.37 -8.10 -12.20
C ASP A 624 -16.85 -8.41 -12.10
N GLY A 625 -16.08 -7.37 -11.79
CA GLY A 625 -14.63 -7.37 -11.64
C GLY A 625 -14.10 -7.91 -10.31
N ALA A 626 -14.96 -8.22 -9.33
CA ALA A 626 -14.55 -8.69 -8.02
C ALA A 626 -13.75 -10.00 -8.06
N ILE A 627 -12.72 -10.07 -7.21
CA ILE A 627 -11.91 -11.26 -6.96
C ILE A 627 -12.69 -12.18 -6.02
N ARG A 628 -13.12 -13.35 -6.50
CA ARG A 628 -14.02 -14.23 -5.76
C ARG A 628 -13.42 -15.61 -5.57
N HIS A 629 -13.55 -16.14 -4.37
CA HIS A 629 -13.18 -17.52 -4.06
C HIS A 629 -14.40 -18.39 -3.78
N SER A 630 -14.22 -19.69 -3.94
CA SER A 630 -15.07 -20.71 -3.35
C SER A 630 -14.35 -21.34 -2.17
N PHE A 631 -15.07 -21.66 -1.10
CA PHE A 631 -14.51 -22.34 0.06
C PHE A 631 -15.32 -23.59 0.39
N ASN A 632 -14.66 -24.75 0.38
CA ASN A 632 -15.29 -26.03 0.73
C ASN A 632 -15.03 -26.44 2.18
N LYS A 633 -14.73 -25.47 3.05
CA LYS A 633 -14.21 -25.66 4.41
C LYS A 633 -12.82 -26.30 4.49
N ARG A 634 -12.08 -26.45 3.39
CA ARG A 634 -10.73 -27.03 3.42
C ARG A 634 -9.73 -26.18 2.66
N VAL A 635 -10.06 -25.92 1.40
CA VAL A 635 -9.25 -25.11 0.49
C VAL A 635 -10.12 -24.05 -0.12
N THR A 636 -9.49 -22.91 -0.39
CA THR A 636 -10.07 -21.84 -1.18
C THR A 636 -9.63 -22.02 -2.63
N ASN A 637 -10.56 -21.98 -3.57
CA ASN A 637 -10.23 -21.99 -4.99
C ASN A 637 -10.65 -20.67 -5.60
N ASP A 638 -9.74 -20.05 -6.35
CA ASP A 638 -10.06 -18.89 -7.17
C ASP A 638 -11.15 -19.29 -8.18
N VAL A 639 -12.28 -18.60 -8.10
CA VAL A 639 -13.41 -18.74 -9.02
C VAL A 639 -13.71 -17.40 -9.70
N THR A 640 -12.72 -16.51 -9.72
CA THR A 640 -12.78 -15.23 -10.41
C THR A 640 -13.11 -15.49 -11.88
N GLY A 641 -14.19 -14.85 -12.34
CA GLY A 641 -14.69 -15.06 -13.69
C GLY A 641 -15.50 -16.34 -13.91
N ALA A 642 -15.90 -17.08 -12.87
CA ALA A 642 -16.84 -18.20 -13.03
C ALA A 642 -18.26 -17.71 -13.41
N ASN A 643 -19.00 -18.53 -14.17
CA ASN A 643 -20.33 -18.19 -14.69
C ASN A 643 -21.39 -17.84 -13.63
N GLY A 644 -21.21 -18.30 -12.39
CA GLY A 644 -22.11 -18.00 -11.27
C GLY A 644 -22.05 -16.55 -10.79
N TRP A 645 -21.13 -15.75 -11.34
CA TRP A 645 -20.85 -14.37 -10.94
C TRP A 645 -21.11 -13.36 -12.06
N TRP A 646 -21.95 -13.75 -13.01
CA TRP A 646 -22.36 -12.91 -14.11
C TRP A 646 -23.86 -12.67 -14.01
N ALA A 647 -24.27 -11.45 -14.33
CA ALA A 647 -25.66 -11.19 -14.65
C ALA A 647 -25.94 -11.76 -16.04
N ASN A 648 -27.06 -12.45 -16.20
CA ASN A 648 -27.51 -12.93 -17.50
C ASN A 648 -28.92 -12.43 -17.80
N ARG A 649 -29.12 -12.01 -19.05
CA ARG A 649 -30.42 -11.74 -19.62
C ARG A 649 -30.45 -12.30 -21.03
N PHE A 650 -31.59 -12.82 -21.46
CA PHE A 650 -31.77 -13.31 -22.82
C PHE A 650 -33.03 -12.73 -23.44
N LEU A 651 -33.06 -12.72 -24.77
CA LEU A 651 -34.26 -12.45 -25.56
C LEU A 651 -34.36 -13.45 -26.70
N THR A 652 -35.55 -13.57 -27.28
CA THR A 652 -35.81 -14.44 -28.43
C THR A 652 -36.29 -13.65 -29.62
N PHE A 653 -35.88 -14.02 -30.83
CA PHE A 653 -36.35 -13.41 -32.07
C PHE A 653 -36.38 -14.46 -33.20
N ALA A 654 -37.25 -14.28 -34.19
CA ALA A 654 -37.28 -15.11 -35.39
C ALA A 654 -36.58 -14.39 -36.54
N ALA A 655 -35.82 -15.13 -37.34
CA ALA A 655 -35.12 -14.63 -38.51
C ALA A 655 -35.04 -15.75 -39.56
N ALA A 656 -34.98 -15.36 -40.82
CA ALA A 656 -34.84 -16.27 -41.96
C ALA A 656 -33.81 -15.70 -42.96
N PRO A 657 -33.01 -16.58 -43.60
CA PRO A 657 -31.97 -16.19 -44.56
C PRO A 657 -32.49 -15.51 -45.83
#